data_AF-A0A4Q3APC1-F1
#
_entry.id   AF-A0A4Q3APC1-F1
#
_cell.length_a   1.000
_cell.length_b   1.000
_cell.length_c   1.000
_cell.angle_alpha   90.00
_cell.angle_beta   90.00
_cell.angle_gamma   90.00
#
_symmetry.space_group_name_H-M   'P 1'
#
loop_
_entity.id
_entity.type
_entity.pdbx_description
1 polymer ?
#
loop_
_entity_poly.entity_id
_entity_poly.type
_entity_poly.pdbx_seq_one_letter_code
_entity_poly.pdbx_strand_id
1 'polypeptide(L)'
;MFPTDVVFNHGATTATYTLSGAGSISGPTKLTKDGSGTTILATDNNYTGITDILNGTLQVGSGGLTGSLGTGAVQVAPGATLRFARDGNLVVGSTITGAGALESNGPGTVALTANSDAFTGTVAVNGGILQLGDGGETGSLGSLPVTVASGATLAIKRGGNIIPTVANPISGNGSVAIIGGSANLTAFNSYAGGVTVSDSGALRIPSDGALGAVPLSLTPNAIRLNTGGLKNFDSDTVVDSLRGIAINGEAYFTAGWSKSLTIPGPISGTGNVFVNYDSGKVYFTNDLNSWNGVLTLGANKPGFTGTTGGNLEVRGVSNGGVAGPLGAASADPANLVFNGGRLIFNDSLSTGANSTDRGLTLQGSGTVEVVTPTLTLNGKITGTGSFTKAGAGTLVLRGDSDFVGEKNISGGPLVMKSATALGNNGSLVRFTGTAGVLDLATNSTVSSYPVTVGAGNSGTILSNVATPGAGITHVLGGAELSVITLNVAAGANVTGGDPRLSFPSLSLSAGSTGTTTLNPTTANIDLGSASIAAGNFAKTLALGGTSLNNQLVGSITDGLNILSLTKVNNSLWTLMGDSSFTGNVTVDDGVLVVAQSNALGAQAKTLIIAGDDAGNRTPELRLTGGVSPTVANVQISGTGMDHLAGALRNVSGDNTLNITTQMTIRTGNGGTTLWSDSGTLTINTPLVTANATNRTLTLAGAGNGAINGVIANGSTANLPVTKTGSGMWTLTGANTYSGATTVSEGMLELTQPALRDTAAVNIAAGASLYLNFTGTDRVGALIINGVTKPDGVYSVLTDPGSIIGSGSIRVGTDPNPSGYSTWASAYPFTTGVNDGPEQDADGDGISNVLEYVLGGIPAGTGANDTSILPTVASNTNSLVFTFRRSDLSESDVALKVQWSDGLGTWNDFATIGAGDALPAVDVTEDSPSSELDTVTVTIPKSTAQSGKLFVRLQAIKN
;
A
#
# COMPACT_ATOMS: atom_id res chain seq x y z
N MET A 1 -63.55 48.98 -44.03
CA MET A 1 -64.43 48.20 -43.13
C MET A 1 -64.17 46.73 -43.46
N PHE A 2 -63.69 45.95 -42.51
CA PHE A 2 -63.46 44.51 -42.72
C PHE A 2 -64.76 43.76 -42.42
N PRO A 3 -65.12 42.71 -43.18
CA PRO A 3 -66.26 41.87 -42.84
C PRO A 3 -66.01 41.19 -41.48
N THR A 4 -67.06 40.99 -40.69
CA THR A 4 -66.95 40.31 -39.39
C THR A 4 -66.69 38.81 -39.55
N ASP A 5 -67.27 38.20 -40.58
CA ASP A 5 -67.13 36.77 -40.91
C ASP A 5 -67.15 36.57 -42.43
N VAL A 6 -66.27 35.71 -42.94
CA VAL A 6 -66.24 35.24 -44.32
C VAL A 6 -66.61 33.75 -44.30
N VAL A 7 -67.78 33.42 -44.84
CA VAL A 7 -68.35 32.06 -44.77
C VAL A 7 -68.30 31.38 -46.14
N PHE A 8 -67.70 30.20 -46.20
CA PHE A 8 -67.74 29.30 -47.35
C PHE A 8 -68.64 28.10 -47.04
N ASN A 9 -69.84 28.06 -47.61
CA ASN A 9 -70.83 27.00 -47.42
C ASN A 9 -71.29 26.38 -48.75
N HIS A 10 -70.35 25.82 -49.52
CA HIS A 10 -70.63 25.16 -50.80
C HIS A 10 -70.53 23.62 -50.68
N GLY A 11 -71.37 22.91 -51.44
CA GLY A 11 -71.50 21.45 -51.38
C GLY A 11 -70.46 20.70 -52.21
N ALA A 12 -70.35 19.39 -51.99
CA ALA A 12 -69.42 18.53 -52.74
C ALA A 12 -69.68 18.50 -54.27
N THR A 13 -70.91 18.74 -54.72
CA THR A 13 -71.29 18.75 -56.14
C THR A 13 -70.96 20.06 -56.88
N THR A 14 -70.57 21.13 -56.17
CA THR A 14 -70.28 22.47 -56.74
C THR A 14 -68.81 22.73 -57.07
N ALA A 15 -67.93 21.73 -56.94
CA ALA A 15 -66.48 21.80 -57.16
C ALA A 15 -65.75 22.81 -56.25
N THR A 16 -64.45 22.62 -56.15
CA THR A 16 -63.51 23.39 -55.35
C THR A 16 -63.65 24.91 -55.52
N TYR A 17 -63.85 25.64 -54.43
CA TYR A 17 -63.81 27.11 -54.44
C TYR A 17 -62.39 27.60 -54.16
N THR A 18 -61.78 28.35 -55.09
CA THR A 18 -60.39 28.83 -54.94
C THR A 18 -60.33 30.34 -54.80
N LEU A 19 -59.78 30.82 -53.68
CA LEU A 19 -59.42 32.22 -53.47
C LEU A 19 -57.99 32.47 -53.98
N SER A 20 -57.86 33.22 -55.07
CA SER A 20 -56.58 33.51 -55.74
C SER A 20 -56.51 34.98 -56.18
N GLY A 21 -55.32 35.43 -56.63
CA GLY A 21 -55.07 36.82 -57.04
C GLY A 21 -54.33 37.64 -55.97
N ALA A 22 -54.22 38.95 -56.18
CA ALA A 22 -53.43 39.85 -55.32
C ALA A 22 -54.12 40.28 -54.00
N GLY A 23 -55.39 39.89 -53.79
CA GLY A 23 -56.15 40.23 -52.59
C GLY A 23 -55.95 39.24 -51.44
N SER A 24 -56.33 39.62 -50.23
CA SER A 24 -56.21 38.82 -49.00
C SER A 24 -57.44 38.95 -48.11
N ILE A 25 -57.72 37.94 -47.29
CA ILE A 25 -58.58 38.09 -46.10
C ILE A 25 -57.72 38.75 -45.01
N SER A 26 -58.21 39.85 -44.44
CA SER A 26 -57.42 40.74 -43.59
C SER A 26 -58.24 41.35 -42.46
N GLY A 27 -57.57 41.85 -41.41
CA GLY A 27 -58.21 42.48 -40.26
C GLY A 27 -58.78 41.47 -39.26
N PRO A 28 -59.69 41.87 -38.33
CA PRO A 28 -60.23 40.99 -37.29
C PRO A 28 -61.25 39.95 -37.80
N THR A 29 -61.38 39.79 -39.12
CA THR A 29 -62.34 38.92 -39.79
C THR A 29 -62.21 37.47 -39.36
N LYS A 30 -63.33 36.83 -39.00
CA LYS A 30 -63.47 35.39 -38.84
C LYS A 30 -63.55 34.70 -40.21
N LEU A 31 -62.98 33.51 -40.34
CA LEU A 31 -63.16 32.63 -41.50
C LEU A 31 -63.95 31.38 -41.09
N THR A 32 -65.09 31.12 -41.73
CA THR A 32 -65.92 29.93 -41.46
C THR A 32 -66.05 29.06 -42.70
N LYS A 33 -65.72 27.76 -42.61
CA LYS A 33 -65.87 26.76 -43.67
C LYS A 33 -66.88 25.69 -43.24
N ASP A 34 -68.08 25.74 -43.79
CA ASP A 34 -69.24 24.96 -43.32
C ASP A 34 -69.86 24.01 -44.37
N GLY A 35 -69.52 24.15 -45.65
CA GLY A 35 -70.03 23.26 -46.70
C GLY A 35 -69.21 21.97 -46.85
N SER A 36 -69.74 20.92 -47.49
CA SER A 36 -69.01 19.65 -47.68
C SER A 36 -67.91 19.68 -48.75
N GLY A 37 -67.84 20.72 -49.59
CA GLY A 37 -66.82 20.86 -50.63
C GLY A 37 -65.42 21.30 -50.13
N THR A 38 -64.49 21.54 -51.05
CA THR A 38 -63.14 22.06 -50.76
C THR A 38 -63.04 23.56 -51.01
N THR A 39 -62.56 24.33 -50.04
CA THR A 39 -62.14 25.73 -50.24
C THR A 39 -60.62 25.80 -50.26
N ILE A 40 -60.02 26.38 -51.30
CA ILE A 40 -58.57 26.61 -51.43
C ILE A 40 -58.26 28.08 -51.17
N LEU A 41 -57.34 28.35 -50.25
CA LEU A 41 -56.69 29.65 -50.05
C LEU A 41 -55.36 29.65 -50.80
N ALA A 42 -55.36 30.11 -52.06
CA ALA A 42 -54.15 30.21 -52.89
C ALA A 42 -53.40 31.54 -52.74
N THR A 43 -54.04 32.54 -52.11
CA THR A 43 -53.42 33.83 -51.73
C THR A 43 -53.01 33.82 -50.25
N ASP A 44 -52.01 34.63 -49.90
CA ASP A 44 -51.59 34.83 -48.52
C ASP A 44 -52.61 35.71 -47.77
N ASN A 45 -52.95 35.31 -46.56
CA ASN A 45 -53.94 35.97 -45.70
C ASN A 45 -53.29 36.41 -44.38
N ASN A 46 -53.83 37.47 -43.77
CA ASN A 46 -53.31 38.05 -42.53
C ASN A 46 -54.41 38.48 -41.54
N TYR A 47 -55.60 37.88 -41.65
CA TYR A 47 -56.67 38.11 -40.69
C TYR A 47 -56.30 37.58 -39.30
N THR A 48 -56.84 38.19 -38.24
CA THR A 48 -56.55 37.82 -36.85
C THR A 48 -57.72 37.11 -36.16
N GLY A 49 -58.90 37.08 -36.79
CA GLY A 49 -60.04 36.33 -36.30
C GLY A 49 -59.84 34.81 -36.38
N ILE A 50 -60.69 34.06 -35.67
CA ILE A 50 -60.64 32.60 -35.64
C ILE A 50 -60.96 31.99 -37.02
N THR A 51 -60.45 30.79 -37.27
CA THR A 51 -60.82 29.96 -38.42
C THR A 51 -61.60 28.74 -37.96
N ASP A 52 -62.89 28.68 -38.28
CA ASP A 52 -63.76 27.53 -37.99
C ASP A 52 -63.91 26.66 -39.24
N ILE A 53 -63.51 25.40 -39.17
CA ILE A 53 -63.73 24.41 -40.22
C ILE A 53 -64.74 23.40 -39.70
N LEU A 54 -66.02 23.64 -40.00
CA LEU A 54 -67.15 22.87 -39.52
C LEU A 54 -67.41 21.63 -40.39
N ASN A 55 -67.24 21.72 -41.72
CA ASN A 55 -67.39 20.61 -42.65
C ASN A 55 -66.44 20.72 -43.87
N GLY A 56 -66.25 19.59 -44.57
CA GLY A 56 -65.47 19.51 -45.80
C GLY A 56 -63.99 19.86 -45.60
N THR A 57 -63.32 20.35 -46.65
CA THR A 57 -61.87 20.67 -46.60
C THR A 57 -61.61 22.16 -46.73
N LEU A 58 -60.81 22.74 -45.83
CA LEU A 58 -60.09 23.98 -46.07
C LEU A 58 -58.65 23.65 -46.45
N GLN A 59 -58.25 24.00 -47.67
CA GLN A 59 -56.90 23.79 -48.18
C GLN A 59 -56.14 25.12 -48.26
N VAL A 60 -54.89 25.11 -47.82
CA VAL A 60 -53.96 26.24 -47.87
C VAL A 60 -52.92 25.96 -48.95
N GLY A 61 -52.89 26.80 -49.98
CA GLY A 61 -52.04 26.63 -51.17
C GLY A 61 -52.65 25.76 -52.27
N SER A 62 -52.08 25.88 -53.47
CA SER A 62 -52.47 25.13 -54.69
C SER A 62 -51.27 24.59 -55.48
N GLY A 63 -50.16 24.25 -54.81
CA GLY A 63 -48.92 23.79 -55.47
C GLY A 63 -48.00 24.93 -55.93
N GLY A 64 -47.76 25.91 -55.05
CA GLY A 64 -46.89 27.06 -55.31
C GLY A 64 -46.35 27.68 -54.01
N LEU A 65 -45.89 28.93 -54.06
CA LEU A 65 -45.29 29.65 -52.93
C LEU A 65 -46.27 30.53 -52.12
N THR A 66 -47.55 30.57 -52.49
CA THR A 66 -48.58 31.44 -51.88
C THR A 66 -49.76 30.63 -51.32
N GLY A 67 -50.48 31.22 -50.37
CA GLY A 67 -51.51 30.57 -49.56
C GLY A 67 -51.13 30.54 -48.08
N SER A 68 -51.85 31.25 -47.21
CA SER A 68 -51.67 31.15 -45.77
C SER A 68 -53.01 31.24 -45.02
N LEU A 69 -53.00 30.82 -43.76
CA LEU A 69 -54.06 31.17 -42.80
C LEU A 69 -53.75 32.54 -42.19
N GLY A 70 -54.72 33.07 -41.45
CA GLY A 70 -54.52 34.17 -40.52
C GLY A 70 -53.76 33.74 -39.25
N THR A 71 -53.66 34.64 -38.26
CA THR A 71 -52.98 34.38 -36.98
C THR A 71 -53.91 33.90 -35.86
N GLY A 72 -55.23 33.96 -36.08
CA GLY A 72 -56.21 33.47 -35.10
C GLY A 72 -56.21 31.95 -34.97
N ALA A 73 -56.75 31.44 -33.86
CA ALA A 73 -56.87 30.01 -33.61
C ALA A 73 -57.69 29.30 -34.69
N VAL A 74 -57.37 28.03 -34.95
CA VAL A 74 -58.04 27.19 -35.95
C VAL A 74 -58.77 26.05 -35.24
N GLN A 75 -60.07 25.92 -35.47
CA GLN A 75 -60.89 24.84 -34.95
C GLN A 75 -61.34 23.93 -36.09
N VAL A 76 -61.00 22.64 -36.02
CA VAL A 76 -61.35 21.63 -37.03
C VAL A 76 -62.37 20.65 -36.43
N ALA A 77 -63.63 20.76 -36.85
CA ALA A 77 -64.72 19.93 -36.36
C ALA A 77 -64.57 18.46 -36.81
N PRO A 78 -65.21 17.50 -36.11
CA PRO A 78 -65.21 16.10 -36.53
C PRO A 78 -65.68 15.92 -37.97
N GLY A 79 -64.92 15.17 -38.78
CA GLY A 79 -65.23 14.93 -40.20
C GLY A 79 -64.81 16.06 -41.16
N ALA A 80 -64.34 17.20 -40.66
CA ALA A 80 -63.73 18.25 -41.47
C ALA A 80 -62.21 18.05 -41.63
N THR A 81 -61.59 18.73 -42.60
CA THR A 81 -60.16 18.61 -42.91
C THR A 81 -59.50 19.98 -43.09
N LEU A 82 -58.37 20.20 -42.40
CA LEU A 82 -57.41 21.24 -42.75
C LEU A 82 -56.28 20.61 -43.57
N ARG A 83 -56.06 21.10 -44.79
CA ARG A 83 -55.04 20.59 -45.71
C ARG A 83 -54.04 21.67 -46.07
N PHE A 84 -52.75 21.33 -46.08
CA PHE A 84 -51.67 22.17 -46.61
C PHE A 84 -51.14 21.57 -47.91
N ALA A 85 -51.15 22.35 -48.99
CA ALA A 85 -50.74 21.92 -50.33
C ALA A 85 -49.87 23.02 -50.99
N ARG A 86 -48.68 23.22 -50.44
CA ARG A 86 -47.70 24.23 -50.89
C ARG A 86 -46.37 23.61 -51.28
N ASP A 87 -45.73 24.21 -52.27
CA ASP A 87 -44.37 23.86 -52.67
C ASP A 87 -43.34 24.62 -51.84
N GLY A 88 -43.68 25.84 -51.42
CA GLY A 88 -42.87 26.64 -50.51
C GLY A 88 -43.17 26.34 -49.04
N ASN A 89 -42.20 26.66 -48.18
CA ASN A 89 -42.36 26.53 -46.74
C ASN A 89 -43.49 27.44 -46.22
N LEU A 90 -44.15 27.00 -45.16
CA LEU A 90 -45.22 27.72 -44.47
C LEU A 90 -45.03 27.58 -42.96
N VAL A 91 -45.03 28.71 -42.25
CA VAL A 91 -45.09 28.75 -40.79
C VAL A 91 -46.53 28.96 -40.37
N VAL A 92 -47.04 28.07 -39.51
CA VAL A 92 -48.39 28.14 -38.94
C VAL A 92 -48.24 28.46 -37.45
N GLY A 93 -48.44 29.74 -37.12
CA GLY A 93 -48.39 30.26 -35.75
C GLY A 93 -49.69 30.13 -34.96
N SER A 94 -50.76 29.65 -35.59
CA SER A 94 -52.06 29.45 -34.95
C SER A 94 -52.11 28.15 -34.17
N THR A 95 -52.77 28.15 -33.01
CA THR A 95 -53.16 26.92 -32.32
C THR A 95 -54.22 26.18 -33.14
N ILE A 96 -54.06 24.87 -33.28
CA ILE A 96 -55.02 23.99 -33.98
C ILE A 96 -55.75 23.16 -32.91
N THR A 97 -57.07 23.09 -32.99
CA THR A 97 -57.91 22.35 -32.02
C THR A 97 -59.03 21.58 -32.73
N GLY A 98 -59.71 20.70 -32.00
CA GLY A 98 -60.82 19.90 -32.52
C GLY A 98 -60.41 18.50 -33.00
N ALA A 99 -61.37 17.73 -33.51
CA ALA A 99 -61.22 16.30 -33.82
C ALA A 99 -61.22 15.97 -35.34
N GLY A 100 -61.24 16.98 -36.21
CA GLY A 100 -61.11 16.81 -37.66
C GLY A 100 -59.67 16.49 -38.11
N ALA A 101 -59.48 16.21 -39.39
CA ALA A 101 -58.17 15.77 -39.92
C ALA A 101 -57.23 16.95 -40.25
N LEU A 102 -55.93 16.72 -40.07
CA LEU A 102 -54.85 17.58 -40.55
C LEU A 102 -54.03 16.85 -41.62
N GLU A 103 -53.90 17.45 -42.81
CA GLU A 103 -53.19 16.86 -43.94
C GLU A 103 -52.07 17.79 -44.45
N SER A 104 -50.85 17.26 -44.64
CA SER A 104 -49.75 17.92 -45.34
C SER A 104 -49.46 17.19 -46.66
N ASN A 105 -49.82 17.80 -47.79
CA ASN A 105 -49.79 17.17 -49.12
C ASN A 105 -48.79 17.80 -50.09
N GLY A 106 -48.29 19.00 -49.80
CA GLY A 106 -47.30 19.69 -50.65
C GLY A 106 -45.87 19.25 -50.36
N PRO A 107 -44.92 19.46 -51.30
CA PRO A 107 -43.52 19.08 -51.10
C PRO A 107 -42.74 20.04 -50.16
N GLY A 108 -43.29 21.20 -49.81
CA GLY A 108 -42.66 22.15 -48.89
C GLY A 108 -42.74 21.74 -47.41
N THR A 109 -42.11 22.53 -46.54
CA THR A 109 -42.19 22.35 -45.08
C THR A 109 -43.36 23.12 -44.48
N VAL A 110 -44.24 22.45 -43.74
CA VAL A 110 -45.26 23.07 -42.89
C VAL A 110 -44.77 23.05 -41.44
N ALA A 111 -44.36 24.19 -40.90
CA ALA A 111 -43.86 24.32 -39.54
C ALA A 111 -44.97 24.80 -38.59
N LEU A 112 -45.37 23.94 -37.66
CA LEU A 112 -46.34 24.25 -36.60
C LEU A 112 -45.59 24.83 -35.39
N THR A 113 -45.66 26.14 -35.19
CA THR A 113 -44.88 26.82 -34.14
C THR A 113 -45.66 27.05 -32.84
N ALA A 114 -46.99 26.97 -32.88
CA ALA A 114 -47.83 26.98 -31.68
C ALA A 114 -48.01 25.58 -31.09
N ASN A 115 -48.24 25.51 -29.77
CA ASN A 115 -48.61 24.27 -29.11
C ASN A 115 -50.08 23.95 -29.41
N SER A 116 -50.33 22.80 -30.04
CA SER A 116 -51.68 22.34 -30.42
C SER A 116 -52.09 21.10 -29.61
N ASP A 117 -51.79 21.10 -28.31
CA ASP A 117 -52.00 19.96 -27.41
C ASP A 117 -53.48 19.51 -27.33
N ALA A 118 -54.41 20.42 -27.59
CA ALA A 118 -55.86 20.17 -27.59
C ALA A 118 -56.41 19.64 -28.93
N PHE A 119 -55.57 19.45 -29.95
CA PHE A 119 -55.97 18.79 -31.19
C PHE A 119 -56.17 17.30 -30.94
N THR A 120 -57.33 16.76 -31.31
CA THR A 120 -57.69 15.35 -31.06
C THR A 120 -58.05 14.63 -32.36
N GLY A 121 -57.62 15.17 -33.50
CA GLY A 121 -57.84 14.60 -34.82
C GLY A 121 -56.65 13.82 -35.37
N THR A 122 -56.85 13.13 -36.49
CA THR A 122 -55.79 12.38 -37.19
C THR A 122 -54.88 13.30 -37.98
N VAL A 123 -53.58 12.97 -38.04
CA VAL A 123 -52.59 13.71 -38.83
C VAL A 123 -52.02 12.82 -39.93
N ALA A 124 -52.05 13.30 -41.17
CA ALA A 124 -51.45 12.64 -42.33
C ALA A 124 -50.41 13.53 -43.00
N VAL A 125 -49.17 13.04 -43.11
CA VAL A 125 -48.09 13.67 -43.87
C VAL A 125 -47.96 12.91 -45.19
N ASN A 126 -48.68 13.37 -46.21
CA ASN A 126 -48.75 12.73 -47.51
C ASN A 126 -47.62 13.18 -48.46
N GLY A 127 -47.01 14.34 -48.20
CA GLY A 127 -45.87 14.88 -48.93
C GLY A 127 -45.07 15.88 -48.10
N GLY A 128 -43.84 16.15 -48.52
CA GLY A 128 -42.97 17.16 -47.92
C GLY A 128 -42.63 16.88 -46.45
N ILE A 129 -42.54 17.96 -45.67
CA ILE A 129 -42.18 17.89 -44.25
C ILE A 129 -43.29 18.54 -43.41
N LEU A 130 -43.87 17.79 -42.47
CA LEU A 130 -44.59 18.39 -41.35
C LEU A 130 -43.62 18.55 -40.18
N GLN A 131 -43.37 19.78 -39.76
CA GLN A 131 -42.38 20.12 -38.73
C GLN A 131 -43.05 20.62 -37.46
N LEU A 132 -42.67 20.06 -36.31
CA LEU A 132 -43.06 20.55 -34.99
C LEU A 132 -42.03 21.55 -34.50
N GLY A 133 -42.45 22.79 -34.30
CA GLY A 133 -41.57 23.92 -33.97
C GLY A 133 -40.83 24.47 -35.19
N ASP A 134 -40.05 25.53 -34.97
CA ASP A 134 -39.09 26.08 -35.95
C ASP A 134 -37.82 26.63 -35.27
N GLY A 135 -37.31 25.89 -34.28
CA GLY A 135 -36.12 26.23 -33.49
C GLY A 135 -36.42 26.89 -32.15
N GLY A 136 -37.65 27.37 -31.94
CA GLY A 136 -38.13 27.84 -30.64
C GLY A 136 -38.51 26.73 -29.66
N GLU A 137 -38.97 27.11 -28.47
CA GLU A 137 -39.37 26.17 -27.41
C GLU A 137 -40.76 25.55 -27.63
N THR A 138 -41.57 26.11 -28.52
CA THR A 138 -42.97 25.71 -28.77
C THR A 138 -43.13 25.00 -30.11
N GLY A 139 -44.29 24.35 -30.27
CA GLY A 139 -44.64 23.52 -31.42
C GLY A 139 -45.02 22.13 -30.94
N SER A 140 -46.29 21.79 -31.01
CA SER A 140 -46.76 20.45 -30.68
C SER A 140 -47.98 20.10 -31.50
N LEU A 141 -48.19 18.80 -31.65
CA LEU A 141 -49.48 18.24 -32.04
C LEU A 141 -50.12 17.64 -30.79
N GLY A 142 -51.42 17.34 -30.86
CA GLY A 142 -52.08 16.58 -29.80
C GLY A 142 -51.64 15.12 -29.74
N SER A 143 -52.45 14.21 -29.20
CA SER A 143 -51.98 12.86 -28.82
C SER A 143 -52.28 11.73 -29.81
N LEU A 144 -53.09 11.96 -30.84
CA LEU A 144 -53.51 10.92 -31.77
C LEU A 144 -52.43 10.50 -32.80
N PRO A 145 -52.59 9.35 -33.48
CA PRO A 145 -51.57 8.84 -34.40
C PRO A 145 -51.25 9.78 -35.57
N VAL A 146 -49.98 9.77 -35.98
CA VAL A 146 -49.47 10.44 -37.18
C VAL A 146 -49.13 9.38 -38.23
N THR A 147 -49.67 9.51 -39.45
CA THR A 147 -49.30 8.65 -40.59
C THR A 147 -48.39 9.41 -41.53
N VAL A 148 -47.24 8.86 -41.88
CA VAL A 148 -46.23 9.48 -42.75
C VAL A 148 -46.08 8.62 -44.01
N ALA A 149 -46.46 9.18 -45.16
CA ALA A 149 -46.38 8.51 -46.44
C ALA A 149 -44.93 8.37 -46.93
N SER A 150 -44.72 7.48 -47.90
CA SER A 150 -43.41 7.28 -48.53
C SER A 150 -42.86 8.59 -49.10
N GLY A 151 -41.61 8.93 -48.78
CA GLY A 151 -40.96 10.17 -49.22
C GLY A 151 -41.33 11.42 -48.40
N ALA A 152 -42.29 11.32 -47.47
CA ALA A 152 -42.63 12.40 -46.54
C ALA A 152 -41.88 12.25 -45.21
N THR A 153 -41.77 13.34 -44.45
CA THR A 153 -41.08 13.38 -43.16
C THR A 153 -41.90 14.08 -42.08
N LEU A 154 -41.97 13.47 -40.89
CA LEU A 154 -42.32 14.18 -39.66
C LEU A 154 -41.03 14.69 -39.00
N ALA A 155 -40.86 16.01 -38.92
CA ALA A 155 -39.69 16.63 -38.33
C ALA A 155 -39.99 17.24 -36.96
N ILE A 156 -39.04 17.17 -36.04
CA ILE A 156 -39.08 17.84 -34.75
C ILE A 156 -37.94 18.85 -34.72
N LYS A 157 -38.29 20.14 -34.81
CA LYS A 157 -37.38 21.28 -34.79
C LYS A 157 -37.72 22.18 -33.60
N ARG A 158 -37.51 21.68 -32.38
CA ARG A 158 -37.70 22.44 -31.15
C ARG A 158 -36.42 22.53 -30.36
N GLY A 159 -36.06 23.75 -29.99
CA GLY A 159 -34.93 24.05 -29.12
C GLY A 159 -35.36 24.29 -27.67
N GLY A 160 -34.46 24.92 -26.91
CA GLY A 160 -34.68 25.26 -25.50
C GLY A 160 -34.11 24.23 -24.52
N ASN A 161 -34.26 24.51 -23.22
CA ASN A 161 -33.73 23.67 -22.14
C ASN A 161 -34.61 22.44 -21.85
N ILE A 162 -35.89 22.49 -22.25
CA ILE A 162 -36.84 21.40 -22.03
C ILE A 162 -36.87 20.52 -23.28
N ILE A 163 -36.60 19.23 -23.09
CA ILE A 163 -36.60 18.27 -24.20
C ILE A 163 -38.05 17.91 -24.55
N PRO A 164 -38.49 18.15 -25.79
CA PRO A 164 -39.86 17.85 -26.22
C PRO A 164 -40.14 16.35 -26.22
N THR A 165 -41.34 15.98 -25.75
CA THR A 165 -41.85 14.61 -25.81
C THR A 165 -42.90 14.48 -26.90
N VAL A 166 -42.66 13.56 -27.83
CA VAL A 166 -43.63 13.10 -28.82
C VAL A 166 -44.14 11.74 -28.35
N ALA A 167 -45.40 11.72 -27.93
CA ALA A 167 -46.10 10.53 -27.45
C ALA A 167 -47.04 9.93 -28.51
N ASN A 168 -47.13 10.56 -29.69
CA ASN A 168 -47.93 10.08 -30.80
C ASN A 168 -47.37 8.76 -31.35
N PRO A 169 -48.21 7.73 -31.58
CA PRO A 169 -47.84 6.63 -32.45
C PRO A 169 -47.63 7.12 -33.88
N ILE A 170 -46.47 6.84 -34.46
CA ILE A 170 -46.11 7.23 -35.83
C ILE A 170 -46.06 5.98 -36.71
N SER A 171 -46.72 6.02 -37.87
CA SER A 171 -46.85 4.89 -38.80
C SER A 171 -46.62 5.29 -40.26
N GLY A 172 -46.54 4.31 -41.17
CA GLY A 172 -46.43 4.52 -42.62
C GLY A 172 -45.02 4.26 -43.17
N ASN A 173 -44.76 4.64 -44.43
CA ASN A 173 -43.49 4.35 -45.11
C ASN A 173 -42.51 5.52 -45.10
N GLY A 174 -42.89 6.66 -44.53
CA GLY A 174 -42.03 7.85 -44.43
C GLY A 174 -41.07 7.81 -43.26
N SER A 175 -40.31 8.90 -43.10
CA SER A 175 -39.24 9.03 -42.11
C SER A 175 -39.58 9.99 -40.97
N VAL A 176 -38.82 9.88 -39.89
CA VAL A 176 -38.81 10.85 -38.79
C VAL A 176 -37.47 11.59 -38.76
N ALA A 177 -37.49 12.89 -38.49
CA ALA A 177 -36.27 13.69 -38.40
C ALA A 177 -36.24 14.51 -37.09
N ILE A 178 -35.14 14.44 -36.35
CA ILE A 178 -34.87 15.25 -35.17
C ILE A 178 -33.82 16.29 -35.57
N ILE A 179 -34.25 17.55 -35.72
CA ILE A 179 -33.48 18.64 -36.36
C ILE A 179 -33.53 19.96 -35.57
N GLY A 180 -33.88 19.90 -34.28
CA GLY A 180 -33.97 21.08 -33.41
C GLY A 180 -33.13 21.01 -32.14
N GLY A 181 -32.34 19.95 -31.98
CA GLY A 181 -31.76 19.56 -30.71
C GLY A 181 -32.31 18.20 -30.25
N SER A 182 -32.47 17.99 -28.94
CA SER A 182 -32.89 16.69 -28.42
C SER A 182 -34.40 16.48 -28.48
N ALA A 183 -34.87 15.24 -28.60
CA ALA A 183 -36.28 14.88 -28.53
C ALA A 183 -36.49 13.51 -27.87
N ASN A 184 -37.63 13.36 -27.20
CA ASN A 184 -38.09 12.12 -26.61
C ASN A 184 -39.13 11.48 -27.54
N LEU A 185 -38.85 10.29 -28.08
CA LEU A 185 -39.87 9.46 -28.74
C LEU A 185 -40.25 8.33 -27.80
N THR A 186 -41.49 8.33 -27.32
CA THR A 186 -41.93 7.45 -26.23
C THR A 186 -42.94 6.39 -26.67
N ALA A 187 -43.65 6.61 -27.78
CA ALA A 187 -44.60 5.65 -28.32
C ALA A 187 -43.93 4.49 -29.04
N PHE A 188 -44.67 3.39 -29.19
CA PHE A 188 -44.31 2.33 -30.14
C PHE A 188 -44.68 2.78 -31.55
N ASN A 189 -43.71 2.77 -32.46
CA ASN A 189 -43.81 3.33 -33.79
C ASN A 189 -43.67 2.23 -34.86
N SER A 190 -44.31 2.44 -36.01
CA SER A 190 -44.33 1.51 -37.15
C SER A 190 -43.94 2.17 -38.48
N TYR A 191 -43.36 3.38 -38.45
CA TYR A 191 -42.83 4.01 -39.65
C TYR A 191 -41.62 3.24 -40.20
N ALA A 192 -41.48 3.14 -41.53
CA ALA A 192 -40.44 2.32 -42.17
C ALA A 192 -39.30 3.12 -42.84
N GLY A 193 -39.43 4.44 -43.02
CA GLY A 193 -38.42 5.27 -43.70
C GLY A 193 -37.15 5.54 -42.86
N GLY A 194 -37.13 5.08 -41.62
CA GLY A 194 -36.03 5.28 -40.67
C GLY A 194 -36.07 6.65 -39.99
N VAL A 195 -35.04 6.89 -39.16
CA VAL A 195 -34.91 8.11 -38.36
C VAL A 195 -33.59 8.82 -38.64
N THR A 196 -33.65 10.15 -38.76
CA THR A 196 -32.46 11.02 -38.87
C THR A 196 -32.35 11.90 -37.64
N VAL A 197 -31.14 12.03 -37.09
CA VAL A 197 -30.84 12.91 -35.95
C VAL A 197 -29.70 13.85 -36.33
N SER A 198 -29.92 15.16 -36.12
CA SER A 198 -29.02 16.24 -36.52
C SER A 198 -28.96 17.34 -35.44
N ASP A 199 -28.20 18.40 -35.74
CA ASP A 199 -28.14 19.65 -34.96
C ASP A 199 -27.65 19.49 -33.52
N SER A 200 -26.69 18.58 -33.35
CA SER A 200 -26.09 18.17 -32.08
C SER A 200 -27.14 17.78 -31.03
N GLY A 201 -28.24 17.20 -31.47
CA GLY A 201 -29.37 16.75 -30.67
C GLY A 201 -29.40 15.25 -30.40
N ALA A 202 -29.97 14.82 -29.27
CA ALA A 202 -30.15 13.41 -28.95
C ALA A 202 -31.60 12.96 -29.14
N LEU A 203 -31.79 11.88 -29.87
CA LEU A 203 -33.01 11.10 -29.80
C LEU A 203 -32.96 10.21 -28.55
N ARG A 204 -33.88 10.45 -27.62
CA ARG A 204 -34.05 9.65 -26.41
C ARG A 204 -35.16 8.61 -26.64
N ILE A 205 -34.87 7.35 -26.33
CA ILE A 205 -35.78 6.21 -26.54
C ILE A 205 -35.92 5.32 -25.29
N PRO A 206 -37.11 4.84 -24.94
CA PRO A 206 -37.30 3.86 -23.87
C PRO A 206 -37.07 2.42 -24.34
N SER A 207 -37.19 2.14 -25.64
CA SER A 207 -37.01 0.82 -26.25
C SER A 207 -36.78 0.96 -27.77
N ASP A 208 -36.41 -0.14 -28.45
CA ASP A 208 -36.28 -0.17 -29.92
C ASP A 208 -37.57 0.25 -30.65
N GLY A 209 -38.74 -0.03 -30.05
CA GLY A 209 -40.04 0.29 -30.65
C GLY A 209 -40.25 1.77 -30.97
N ALA A 210 -39.50 2.68 -30.33
CA ALA A 210 -39.55 4.10 -30.65
C ALA A 210 -38.92 4.44 -32.02
N LEU A 211 -38.05 3.58 -32.56
CA LEU A 211 -37.27 3.79 -33.78
C LEU A 211 -38.01 3.40 -35.08
N GLY A 212 -39.30 3.06 -34.97
CA GLY A 212 -40.14 2.66 -36.11
C GLY A 212 -40.24 1.14 -36.28
N ALA A 213 -40.74 0.69 -37.42
CA ALA A 213 -40.88 -0.73 -37.72
C ALA A 213 -39.51 -1.43 -37.69
N VAL A 214 -39.45 -2.62 -37.09
CA VAL A 214 -38.26 -3.46 -37.13
C VAL A 214 -38.07 -3.95 -38.57
N PRO A 215 -36.90 -3.73 -39.19
CA PRO A 215 -36.64 -4.22 -40.54
C PRO A 215 -36.74 -5.75 -40.65
N LEU A 216 -37.20 -6.27 -41.79
CA LEU A 216 -37.27 -7.71 -42.05
C LEU A 216 -35.90 -8.34 -42.40
N SER A 217 -34.94 -7.50 -42.76
CA SER A 217 -33.55 -7.84 -43.07
C SER A 217 -32.67 -6.68 -42.65
N LEU A 218 -31.36 -6.89 -42.59
CA LEU A 218 -30.41 -5.81 -42.29
C LEU A 218 -30.64 -4.63 -43.25
N THR A 219 -31.03 -3.48 -42.69
CA THR A 219 -31.30 -2.26 -43.45
C THR A 219 -30.25 -1.21 -43.10
N PRO A 220 -29.30 -0.92 -44.01
CA PRO A 220 -28.39 0.20 -43.86
C PRO A 220 -29.17 1.51 -43.74
N ASN A 221 -28.68 2.43 -42.90
CA ASN A 221 -29.30 3.75 -42.70
C ASN A 221 -30.72 3.73 -42.09
N ALA A 222 -31.12 2.65 -41.40
CA ALA A 222 -32.35 2.66 -40.61
C ALA A 222 -32.32 3.79 -39.55
N ILE A 223 -31.12 4.08 -39.04
CA ILE A 223 -30.82 5.24 -38.19
C ILE A 223 -29.69 6.04 -38.86
N ARG A 224 -29.86 7.35 -39.01
CA ARG A 224 -28.85 8.28 -39.55
C ARG A 224 -28.47 9.31 -38.50
N LEU A 225 -27.20 9.39 -38.15
CA LEU A 225 -26.64 10.36 -37.22
C LEU A 225 -25.79 11.35 -38.02
N ASN A 226 -26.39 12.49 -38.33
CA ASN A 226 -25.82 13.57 -39.14
C ASN A 226 -25.52 14.76 -38.20
N THR A 227 -24.62 14.60 -37.23
CA THR A 227 -24.43 15.50 -36.06
C THR A 227 -25.50 15.31 -34.98
N GLY A 228 -25.71 14.08 -34.52
CA GLY A 228 -26.76 13.77 -33.54
C GLY A 228 -26.47 12.50 -32.76
N GLY A 229 -27.29 12.19 -31.76
CA GLY A 229 -27.03 11.06 -30.88
C GLY A 229 -28.23 10.21 -30.52
N LEU A 230 -27.93 9.04 -29.97
CA LEU A 230 -28.91 8.12 -29.41
C LEU A 230 -28.70 7.96 -27.91
N LYS A 231 -29.78 8.07 -27.15
CA LYS A 231 -29.80 7.92 -25.69
C LYS A 231 -30.99 7.06 -25.24
N ASN A 232 -30.81 6.24 -24.21
CA ASN A 232 -31.90 5.54 -23.52
C ASN A 232 -32.56 6.38 -22.40
N PHE A 233 -33.76 6.00 -21.97
CA PHE A 233 -34.52 6.65 -20.88
C PHE A 233 -34.09 6.18 -19.48
N ASP A 234 -32.79 6.14 -19.21
CA ASP A 234 -32.27 5.50 -17.99
C ASP A 234 -32.88 4.08 -17.78
N SER A 235 -33.05 3.37 -18.90
CA SER A 235 -33.57 2.00 -19.01
C SER A 235 -32.56 1.13 -19.78
N ASP A 236 -32.53 -0.17 -19.52
CA ASP A 236 -31.75 -1.06 -20.38
C ASP A 236 -32.42 -1.18 -21.75
N THR A 237 -31.72 -0.73 -22.79
CA THR A 237 -32.27 -0.63 -24.15
C THR A 237 -31.36 -1.38 -25.13
N VAL A 238 -31.96 -2.29 -25.90
CA VAL A 238 -31.30 -2.98 -27.01
C VAL A 238 -31.92 -2.48 -28.30
N VAL A 239 -31.11 -1.95 -29.21
CA VAL A 239 -31.52 -1.64 -30.59
C VAL A 239 -31.53 -2.95 -31.38
N ASP A 240 -32.50 -3.15 -32.27
CA ASP A 240 -32.58 -4.38 -33.04
C ASP A 240 -31.36 -4.57 -33.96
N SER A 241 -30.87 -5.81 -34.07
CA SER A 241 -29.67 -6.16 -34.86
C SER A 241 -29.81 -5.91 -36.36
N LEU A 242 -31.04 -5.80 -36.88
CA LEU A 242 -31.32 -5.53 -38.29
C LEU A 242 -31.33 -4.04 -38.61
N ARG A 243 -31.16 -3.15 -37.61
CA ARG A 243 -31.05 -1.71 -37.83
C ARG A 243 -29.59 -1.29 -38.00
N GLY A 244 -29.20 -0.98 -39.23
CA GLY A 244 -27.91 -0.36 -39.50
C GLY A 244 -27.90 1.12 -39.11
N ILE A 245 -26.82 1.57 -38.46
CA ILE A 245 -26.59 2.98 -38.10
C ILE A 245 -25.57 3.59 -39.06
N ALA A 246 -25.91 4.73 -39.65
CA ALA A 246 -25.02 5.49 -40.52
C ALA A 246 -24.55 6.79 -39.84
N ILE A 247 -23.24 7.02 -39.87
CA ILE A 247 -22.55 8.14 -39.25
C ILE A 247 -22.05 9.09 -40.35
N ASN A 248 -22.75 10.20 -40.59
CA ASN A 248 -22.42 11.12 -41.68
C ASN A 248 -21.73 12.42 -41.21
N GLY A 249 -21.53 12.60 -39.90
CA GLY A 249 -20.90 13.79 -39.32
C GLY A 249 -20.32 13.49 -37.94
N GLU A 250 -21.00 13.93 -36.88
CA GLU A 250 -20.70 13.46 -35.52
C GLU A 250 -21.86 12.60 -35.02
N ALA A 251 -21.54 11.50 -34.35
CA ALA A 251 -22.50 10.66 -33.66
C ALA A 251 -22.11 10.54 -32.20
N TYR A 252 -23.10 10.58 -31.31
CA TYR A 252 -22.84 10.29 -29.92
C TYR A 252 -23.84 9.29 -29.34
N PHE A 253 -23.30 8.39 -28.52
CA PHE A 253 -24.07 7.35 -27.85
C PHE A 253 -24.01 7.62 -26.35
N THR A 254 -25.14 7.45 -25.67
CA THR A 254 -25.18 7.63 -24.22
C THR A 254 -26.12 6.63 -23.58
N ALA A 255 -25.62 5.95 -22.56
CA ALA A 255 -26.41 5.10 -21.69
C ALA A 255 -26.59 5.80 -20.35
N GLY A 256 -27.84 5.92 -19.90
CA GLY A 256 -28.22 6.53 -18.63
C GLY A 256 -27.63 5.86 -17.40
N TRP A 257 -27.79 6.48 -16.24
CA TRP A 257 -27.08 6.10 -15.02
C TRP A 257 -27.27 4.63 -14.63
N SER A 258 -26.16 3.87 -14.60
CA SER A 258 -26.14 2.43 -14.28
C SER A 258 -27.01 1.57 -15.21
N LYS A 259 -27.20 2.00 -16.47
CA LYS A 259 -28.01 1.31 -17.48
C LYS A 259 -27.20 0.98 -18.72
N SER A 260 -27.80 0.22 -19.62
CA SER A 260 -27.19 -0.20 -20.87
C SER A 260 -27.90 0.35 -22.11
N LEU A 261 -27.10 0.74 -23.10
CA LEU A 261 -27.54 0.92 -24.49
C LEU A 261 -26.76 -0.05 -25.37
N THR A 262 -27.41 -1.09 -25.86
CA THR A 262 -26.80 -2.14 -26.68
C THR A 262 -27.08 -1.92 -28.15
N ILE A 263 -26.02 -1.87 -28.96
CA ILE A 263 -26.07 -1.73 -30.41
C ILE A 263 -25.48 -3.00 -31.05
N PRO A 264 -26.34 -3.94 -31.48
CA PRO A 264 -25.94 -5.16 -32.18
C PRO A 264 -25.99 -5.05 -33.69
N GLY A 265 -26.65 -4.04 -34.25
CA GLY A 265 -26.60 -3.75 -35.69
C GLY A 265 -25.28 -3.11 -36.12
N PRO A 266 -24.91 -3.18 -37.41
CA PRO A 266 -23.67 -2.60 -37.91
C PRO A 266 -23.74 -1.06 -37.94
N ILE A 267 -22.64 -0.45 -37.53
CA ILE A 267 -22.39 1.00 -37.60
C ILE A 267 -21.43 1.26 -38.77
N SER A 268 -21.75 2.23 -39.62
CA SER A 268 -21.01 2.55 -40.85
C SER A 268 -20.89 4.07 -41.07
N GLY A 269 -20.01 4.51 -41.95
CA GLY A 269 -19.87 5.93 -42.31
C GLY A 269 -18.50 6.51 -41.98
N THR A 270 -18.33 7.82 -42.21
CA THR A 270 -17.02 8.50 -42.09
C THR A 270 -16.93 9.48 -40.93
N GLY A 271 -18.03 9.67 -40.21
CA GLY A 271 -18.08 10.62 -39.12
C GLY A 271 -17.47 10.11 -37.81
N ASN A 272 -17.25 11.03 -36.88
CA ASN A 272 -16.69 10.73 -35.56
C ASN A 272 -17.75 10.14 -34.64
N VAL A 273 -17.34 9.23 -33.77
CA VAL A 273 -18.17 8.58 -32.76
C VAL A 273 -17.71 9.02 -31.37
N PHE A 274 -18.66 9.44 -30.54
CA PHE A 274 -18.44 9.81 -29.15
C PHE A 274 -19.25 8.92 -28.22
N VAL A 275 -18.63 8.43 -27.15
CA VAL A 275 -19.32 7.82 -26.01
C VAL A 275 -19.28 8.84 -24.88
N ASN A 276 -20.42 9.47 -24.60
CA ASN A 276 -20.50 10.63 -23.71
C ASN A 276 -20.27 10.27 -22.24
N TYR A 277 -19.93 11.28 -21.44
CA TYR A 277 -19.85 11.16 -19.99
C TYR A 277 -21.20 10.77 -19.37
N ASP A 278 -21.31 9.50 -19.01
CA ASP A 278 -22.39 8.95 -18.20
C ASP A 278 -21.89 7.66 -17.51
N SER A 279 -22.52 7.27 -16.40
CA SER A 279 -22.15 6.07 -15.64
C SER A 279 -22.71 4.78 -16.24
N GLY A 280 -23.65 4.88 -17.19
CA GLY A 280 -24.13 3.75 -17.97
C GLY A 280 -23.07 3.17 -18.92
N LYS A 281 -23.41 2.04 -19.54
CA LYS A 281 -22.57 1.30 -20.48
C LYS A 281 -23.19 1.28 -21.88
N VAL A 282 -22.42 1.70 -22.88
CA VAL A 282 -22.75 1.47 -24.28
C VAL A 282 -22.08 0.17 -24.72
N TYR A 283 -22.83 -0.72 -25.39
CA TYR A 283 -22.29 -1.97 -25.92
C TYR A 283 -22.26 -1.91 -27.44
N PHE A 284 -21.07 -2.02 -28.03
CA PHE A 284 -20.90 -2.31 -29.45
C PHE A 284 -20.56 -3.78 -29.60
N THR A 285 -21.48 -4.55 -30.14
CA THR A 285 -21.38 -6.03 -30.17
C THR A 285 -21.20 -6.60 -31.57
N ASN A 286 -21.27 -5.76 -32.60
CA ASN A 286 -21.14 -6.18 -33.99
C ASN A 286 -19.69 -6.09 -34.49
N ASP A 287 -19.19 -7.17 -35.07
CA ASP A 287 -17.82 -7.23 -35.62
C ASP A 287 -17.71 -6.65 -37.05
N LEU A 288 -18.82 -6.26 -37.68
CA LEU A 288 -18.89 -5.65 -39.02
C LEU A 288 -19.05 -4.13 -38.98
N ASN A 289 -18.88 -3.54 -37.80
CA ASN A 289 -18.79 -2.12 -37.58
C ASN A 289 -17.64 -1.50 -38.41
N SER A 290 -18.00 -0.71 -39.42
CA SER A 290 -17.12 -0.25 -40.51
C SER A 290 -16.95 1.27 -40.55
N TRP A 291 -17.41 2.01 -39.54
CA TRP A 291 -17.16 3.45 -39.48
C TRP A 291 -15.65 3.73 -39.36
N ASN A 292 -15.13 4.76 -40.03
CA ASN A 292 -13.69 5.03 -40.05
C ASN A 292 -13.28 6.40 -39.48
N GLY A 293 -14.21 7.15 -38.88
CA GLY A 293 -13.90 8.35 -38.11
C GLY A 293 -13.35 8.06 -36.70
N VAL A 294 -12.99 9.12 -35.98
CA VAL A 294 -12.40 9.03 -34.64
C VAL A 294 -13.41 8.50 -33.63
N LEU A 295 -13.02 7.52 -32.82
CA LEU A 295 -13.76 7.08 -31.64
C LEU A 295 -13.21 7.80 -30.40
N THR A 296 -14.04 8.61 -29.74
CA THR A 296 -13.70 9.29 -28.49
C THR A 296 -14.52 8.75 -27.33
N LEU A 297 -13.84 8.30 -26.28
CA LEU A 297 -14.43 7.86 -25.01
C LEU A 297 -14.30 8.99 -23.98
N GLY A 298 -15.44 9.50 -23.51
CA GLY A 298 -15.51 10.65 -22.62
C GLY A 298 -15.56 11.96 -23.40
N ALA A 299 -16.76 12.51 -23.59
CA ALA A 299 -16.96 13.82 -24.23
C ALA A 299 -18.21 14.51 -23.65
N ASN A 300 -18.16 15.85 -23.61
CA ASN A 300 -19.29 16.70 -23.25
C ASN A 300 -20.00 17.19 -24.53
N LYS A 301 -20.74 16.29 -25.19
CA LYS A 301 -21.66 16.65 -26.29
C LYS A 301 -23.07 16.96 -25.72
N PRO A 302 -23.94 17.70 -26.45
CA PRO A 302 -25.13 18.31 -25.86
C PRO A 302 -26.07 17.33 -25.16
N GLY A 303 -26.64 17.82 -24.05
CA GLY A 303 -27.52 17.06 -23.16
C GLY A 303 -26.85 16.50 -21.89
N PHE A 304 -25.55 16.77 -21.65
CA PHE A 304 -24.78 16.27 -20.52
C PHE A 304 -23.66 17.20 -20.05
N THR A 305 -23.37 17.17 -18.74
CA THR A 305 -22.35 18.01 -18.07
C THR A 305 -21.42 17.19 -17.17
N GLY A 306 -21.32 15.88 -17.39
CA GLY A 306 -20.49 14.99 -16.59
C GLY A 306 -18.99 15.22 -16.78
N THR A 307 -18.18 14.83 -15.80
CA THR A 307 -16.70 14.87 -15.87
C THR A 307 -16.06 13.48 -15.74
N THR A 308 -16.88 12.44 -15.56
CA THR A 308 -16.47 11.04 -15.39
C THR A 308 -17.48 10.12 -16.09
N GLY A 309 -17.00 9.05 -16.74
CA GLY A 309 -17.84 8.12 -17.51
C GLY A 309 -17.48 8.07 -19.00
N GLY A 310 -18.39 7.59 -19.83
CA GLY A 310 -18.08 7.26 -21.23
C GLY A 310 -17.60 5.82 -21.37
N ASN A 311 -18.40 4.90 -20.83
CA ASN A 311 -18.07 3.49 -20.77
C ASN A 311 -18.52 2.78 -22.04
N LEU A 312 -17.56 2.33 -22.84
CA LEU A 312 -17.79 1.44 -23.97
C LEU A 312 -17.40 0.02 -23.56
N GLU A 313 -18.34 -0.92 -23.61
CA GLU A 313 -18.06 -2.34 -23.41
C GLU A 313 -18.07 -3.10 -24.73
N VAL A 314 -17.02 -3.90 -24.97
CA VAL A 314 -16.83 -4.72 -26.15
C VAL A 314 -16.43 -6.14 -25.76
N ARG A 315 -16.81 -7.11 -26.61
CA ARG A 315 -16.42 -8.52 -26.47
C ARG A 315 -15.16 -8.89 -27.25
N GLY A 316 -14.77 -8.06 -28.21
CA GLY A 316 -13.63 -8.28 -29.08
C GLY A 316 -13.00 -6.96 -29.50
N VAL A 317 -11.74 -7.02 -29.94
CA VAL A 317 -11.02 -5.90 -30.53
C VAL A 317 -10.38 -6.34 -31.85
N SER A 318 -10.62 -5.59 -32.93
CA SER A 318 -10.00 -5.84 -34.24
C SER A 318 -8.69 -5.05 -34.38
N ASN A 319 -7.90 -5.27 -35.45
CA ASN A 319 -6.77 -4.42 -35.86
C ASN A 319 -7.23 -3.18 -36.65
N GLY A 320 -6.44 -2.11 -36.64
CA GLY A 320 -6.70 -0.86 -37.35
C GLY A 320 -6.97 -1.11 -38.83
N GLY A 321 -7.94 -0.40 -39.42
CA GLY A 321 -8.38 -0.61 -40.80
C GLY A 321 -9.31 -1.82 -41.00
N VAL A 322 -9.47 -2.68 -39.99
CA VAL A 322 -10.39 -3.81 -40.02
C VAL A 322 -11.66 -3.45 -39.27
N ALA A 323 -12.81 -3.77 -39.87
CA ALA A 323 -14.11 -3.65 -39.20
C ALA A 323 -14.14 -4.44 -37.89
N GLY A 324 -14.85 -3.90 -36.90
CA GLY A 324 -14.89 -4.50 -35.57
C GLY A 324 -15.56 -3.59 -34.55
N PRO A 325 -15.70 -4.04 -33.29
CA PRO A 325 -16.43 -3.31 -32.26
C PRO A 325 -15.94 -1.88 -31.99
N LEU A 326 -14.72 -1.53 -32.41
CA LEU A 326 -14.11 -0.19 -32.29
C LEU A 326 -14.06 0.57 -33.63
N GLY A 327 -14.74 0.10 -34.66
CA GLY A 327 -14.77 0.68 -36.02
C GLY A 327 -13.60 0.21 -36.89
N ALA A 328 -13.52 0.75 -38.11
CA ALA A 328 -12.52 0.44 -39.13
C ALA A 328 -11.50 1.57 -39.36
N ALA A 329 -11.40 2.55 -38.47
CA ALA A 329 -10.34 3.56 -38.53
C ALA A 329 -8.94 2.92 -38.46
N SER A 330 -7.92 3.56 -39.03
CA SER A 330 -6.55 3.04 -39.07
C SER A 330 -5.94 2.88 -37.66
N ALA A 331 -4.78 2.23 -37.57
CA ALA A 331 -4.08 2.01 -36.30
C ALA A 331 -3.47 3.29 -35.68
N ASP A 332 -3.61 4.45 -36.34
CA ASP A 332 -3.11 5.73 -35.84
C ASP A 332 -3.69 6.03 -34.44
N PRO A 333 -2.85 6.37 -33.43
CA PRO A 333 -3.33 6.69 -32.08
C PRO A 333 -4.32 7.86 -32.02
N ALA A 334 -4.41 8.71 -33.05
CA ALA A 334 -5.41 9.77 -33.13
C ALA A 334 -6.85 9.25 -33.32
N ASN A 335 -7.03 7.98 -33.69
CA ASN A 335 -8.35 7.41 -34.01
C ASN A 335 -9.08 6.78 -32.81
N LEU A 336 -8.36 6.46 -31.73
CA LEU A 336 -8.95 6.01 -30.47
C LEU A 336 -8.52 6.97 -29.35
N VAL A 337 -9.43 7.83 -28.94
CA VAL A 337 -9.16 8.92 -28.02
C VAL A 337 -9.85 8.67 -26.69
N PHE A 338 -9.08 8.78 -25.60
CA PHE A 338 -9.61 8.84 -24.25
C PHE A 338 -9.55 10.28 -23.75
N ASN A 339 -10.71 10.79 -23.36
CA ASN A 339 -10.86 12.10 -22.75
C ASN A 339 -11.77 11.94 -21.53
N GLY A 340 -11.32 11.17 -20.54
CA GLY A 340 -12.06 10.80 -19.32
C GLY A 340 -12.79 9.45 -19.39
N GLY A 341 -12.79 8.81 -20.56
CA GLY A 341 -13.55 7.60 -20.87
C GLY A 341 -12.99 6.28 -20.34
N ARG A 342 -13.78 5.22 -20.50
CA ARG A 342 -13.43 3.84 -20.16
C ARG A 342 -13.74 2.88 -21.30
N LEU A 343 -12.76 2.07 -21.68
CA LEU A 343 -12.95 0.89 -22.52
C LEU A 343 -13.00 -0.34 -21.62
N ILE A 344 -14.11 -1.08 -21.66
CA ILE A 344 -14.31 -2.32 -20.94
C ILE A 344 -14.18 -3.46 -21.95
N PHE A 345 -13.15 -4.28 -21.78
CA PHE A 345 -13.00 -5.53 -22.53
C PHE A 345 -13.50 -6.69 -21.67
N ASN A 346 -14.56 -7.34 -22.13
CA ASN A 346 -15.21 -8.43 -21.42
C ASN A 346 -15.54 -9.57 -22.39
N ASP A 347 -14.57 -10.47 -22.58
CA ASP A 347 -14.73 -11.67 -23.41
C ASP A 347 -14.85 -12.92 -22.54
N SER A 348 -15.96 -13.03 -21.81
CA SER A 348 -16.22 -14.17 -20.91
C SER A 348 -16.36 -15.51 -21.63
N LEU A 349 -16.55 -15.51 -22.96
CA LEU A 349 -16.68 -16.71 -23.78
C LEU A 349 -15.41 -17.00 -24.59
N SER A 350 -14.38 -16.17 -24.51
CA SER A 350 -13.12 -16.29 -25.27
C SER A 350 -13.33 -16.45 -26.78
N THR A 351 -14.36 -15.79 -27.31
CA THR A 351 -14.74 -15.85 -28.73
C THR A 351 -14.29 -14.64 -29.53
N GLY A 352 -13.98 -13.53 -28.86
CA GLY A 352 -13.56 -12.29 -29.50
C GLY A 352 -12.05 -12.26 -29.75
N ALA A 353 -11.62 -11.52 -30.77
CA ALA A 353 -10.21 -11.19 -30.90
C ALA A 353 -9.78 -10.38 -29.66
N ASN A 354 -8.69 -10.83 -29.02
CA ASN A 354 -8.20 -10.28 -27.76
C ASN A 354 -6.90 -9.49 -27.91
N SER A 355 -6.55 -9.13 -29.15
CA SER A 355 -5.36 -8.36 -29.47
C SER A 355 -5.65 -7.37 -30.59
N THR A 356 -5.05 -6.18 -30.48
CA THR A 356 -5.17 -5.12 -31.47
C THR A 356 -3.87 -4.35 -31.64
N ASP A 357 -3.59 -3.89 -32.86
CA ASP A 357 -2.50 -2.96 -33.18
C ASP A 357 -2.90 -1.48 -33.09
N ARG A 358 -4.17 -1.18 -32.76
CA ARG A 358 -4.63 0.21 -32.60
C ARG A 358 -3.82 0.94 -31.54
N GLY A 359 -3.28 2.09 -31.93
CA GLY A 359 -2.81 3.08 -30.96
C GLY A 359 -3.97 3.77 -30.25
N LEU A 360 -3.67 4.46 -29.15
CA LEU A 360 -4.63 5.31 -28.46
C LEU A 360 -4.00 6.61 -27.95
N THR A 361 -4.80 7.67 -27.86
CA THR A 361 -4.40 8.98 -27.33
C THR A 361 -5.12 9.29 -26.02
N LEU A 362 -4.36 9.61 -24.97
CA LEU A 362 -4.84 10.11 -23.68
C LEU A 362 -4.89 11.64 -23.69
N GLN A 363 -6.00 12.22 -24.16
CA GLN A 363 -6.23 13.68 -24.04
C GLN A 363 -6.59 14.08 -22.60
N GLY A 364 -7.36 13.23 -21.93
CA GLY A 364 -7.64 13.27 -20.50
C GLY A 364 -7.32 11.92 -19.86
N SER A 365 -7.81 11.67 -18.65
CA SER A 365 -7.68 10.35 -18.04
C SER A 365 -8.33 9.26 -18.92
N GLY A 366 -7.68 8.12 -19.05
CA GLY A 366 -8.20 6.98 -19.79
C GLY A 366 -8.17 5.72 -18.96
N THR A 367 -9.25 4.94 -18.99
CA THR A 367 -9.31 3.64 -18.29
C THR A 367 -9.47 2.50 -19.28
N VAL A 368 -8.59 1.50 -19.21
CA VAL A 368 -8.77 0.19 -19.84
C VAL A 368 -9.09 -0.81 -18.75
N GLU A 369 -10.35 -1.26 -18.72
CA GLU A 369 -10.84 -2.29 -17.81
C GLU A 369 -10.83 -3.64 -18.53
N VAL A 370 -10.01 -4.57 -18.07
CA VAL A 370 -9.98 -5.95 -18.58
C VAL A 370 -10.68 -6.83 -17.56
N VAL A 371 -11.88 -7.31 -17.89
CA VAL A 371 -12.66 -8.16 -17.00
C VAL A 371 -12.05 -9.57 -16.99
N THR A 372 -12.06 -10.26 -18.14
CA THR A 372 -11.40 -11.55 -18.38
C THR A 372 -11.19 -11.79 -19.89
N PRO A 373 -10.27 -12.68 -20.31
CA PRO A 373 -9.10 -13.14 -19.56
C PRO A 373 -7.89 -12.20 -19.76
N THR A 374 -7.51 -11.93 -21.01
CA THR A 374 -6.35 -11.11 -21.38
C THR A 374 -6.66 -10.23 -22.58
N LEU A 375 -6.21 -8.99 -22.57
CA LEU A 375 -6.21 -8.07 -23.72
C LEU A 375 -4.76 -7.68 -24.04
N THR A 376 -4.36 -7.73 -25.32
CA THR A 376 -3.04 -7.29 -25.79
C THR A 376 -3.13 -6.07 -26.68
N LEU A 377 -2.53 -4.96 -26.26
CA LEU A 377 -2.38 -3.74 -27.05
C LEU A 377 -0.98 -3.68 -27.66
N ASN A 378 -0.89 -3.79 -28.99
CA ASN A 378 0.36 -3.70 -29.73
C ASN A 378 0.64 -2.27 -30.22
N GLY A 379 -0.39 -1.42 -30.30
CA GLY A 379 -0.25 -0.04 -30.74
C GLY A 379 0.36 0.89 -29.69
N LYS A 380 0.81 2.06 -30.14
CA LYS A 380 1.40 3.12 -29.31
C LYS A 380 0.34 3.82 -28.43
N ILE A 381 0.68 4.09 -27.17
CA ILE A 381 -0.08 4.99 -26.30
C ILE A 381 0.62 6.35 -26.25
N THR A 382 -0.12 7.42 -26.53
CA THR A 382 0.40 8.81 -26.52
C THR A 382 -0.50 9.77 -25.75
N GLY A 383 -0.05 11.01 -25.55
CA GLY A 383 -0.83 12.09 -24.91
C GLY A 383 -0.40 12.44 -23.49
N THR A 384 -1.11 13.40 -22.90
CA THR A 384 -0.77 14.00 -21.59
C THR A 384 -1.59 13.45 -20.43
N GLY A 385 -2.71 12.79 -20.72
CA GLY A 385 -3.61 12.24 -19.71
C GLY A 385 -3.06 11.01 -18.98
N SER A 386 -3.67 10.70 -17.83
CA SER A 386 -3.33 9.52 -17.04
C SER A 386 -3.91 8.24 -17.65
N PHE A 387 -3.19 7.14 -17.49
CA PHE A 387 -3.61 5.81 -17.92
C PHE A 387 -4.01 4.98 -16.70
N THR A 388 -5.15 4.30 -16.75
CA THR A 388 -5.60 3.39 -15.68
C THR A 388 -5.88 2.00 -16.22
N LYS A 389 -5.15 1.00 -15.72
CA LYS A 389 -5.50 -0.41 -15.85
C LYS A 389 -6.46 -0.80 -14.72
N ALA A 390 -7.66 -1.26 -15.08
CA ALA A 390 -8.67 -1.77 -14.18
C ALA A 390 -9.11 -3.21 -14.52
N GLY A 391 -9.93 -3.80 -13.67
CA GLY A 391 -10.46 -5.17 -13.84
C GLY A 391 -9.46 -6.27 -13.50
N ALA A 392 -9.95 -7.48 -13.23
CA ALA A 392 -9.14 -8.60 -12.74
C ALA A 392 -8.28 -9.27 -13.83
N GLY A 393 -8.66 -9.12 -15.11
CA GLY A 393 -7.94 -9.70 -16.24
C GLY A 393 -6.60 -9.02 -16.54
N THR A 394 -5.82 -9.64 -17.42
CA THR A 394 -4.47 -9.18 -17.79
C THR A 394 -4.50 -8.19 -18.94
N LEU A 395 -3.81 -7.06 -18.81
CA LEU A 395 -3.51 -6.18 -19.93
C LEU A 395 -2.03 -6.31 -20.31
N VAL A 396 -1.75 -6.65 -21.56
CA VAL A 396 -0.40 -6.71 -22.11
C VAL A 396 -0.15 -5.49 -23.01
N LEU A 397 0.91 -4.73 -22.73
CA LEU A 397 1.37 -3.63 -23.57
C LEU A 397 2.64 -4.03 -24.30
N ARG A 398 2.59 -4.11 -25.64
CA ARG A 398 3.76 -4.45 -26.48
C ARG A 398 4.38 -3.25 -27.19
N GLY A 399 3.58 -2.25 -27.55
CA GLY A 399 4.07 -1.07 -28.26
C GLY A 399 4.85 -0.13 -27.36
N ASP A 400 5.93 0.45 -27.89
CA ASP A 400 6.57 1.62 -27.29
C ASP A 400 5.56 2.76 -27.19
N SER A 401 5.57 3.46 -26.06
CA SER A 401 4.62 4.52 -25.76
C SER A 401 5.36 5.78 -25.32
N ASP A 402 4.72 6.95 -25.42
CA ASP A 402 5.32 8.25 -25.06
C ASP A 402 4.40 9.14 -24.22
N PHE A 403 3.30 8.58 -23.68
CA PHE A 403 2.41 9.32 -22.80
C PHE A 403 3.07 9.71 -21.46
N VAL A 404 2.75 10.90 -20.96
CA VAL A 404 3.42 11.51 -19.80
C VAL A 404 2.60 11.49 -18.51
N GLY A 405 1.28 11.33 -18.58
CA GLY A 405 0.43 11.30 -17.40
C GLY A 405 0.67 10.06 -16.53
N GLU A 406 0.11 10.05 -15.31
CA GLU A 406 0.30 8.97 -14.33
C GLU A 406 -0.19 7.60 -14.81
N LYS A 407 0.41 6.52 -14.28
CA LYS A 407 0.15 5.13 -14.65
C LYS A 407 -0.48 4.40 -13.48
N ASN A 408 -1.80 4.26 -13.50
CA ASN A 408 -2.56 3.69 -12.40
C ASN A 408 -2.85 2.21 -12.64
N ILE A 409 -2.63 1.40 -11.60
CA ILE A 409 -2.96 -0.03 -11.59
C ILE A 409 -3.95 -0.25 -10.44
N SER A 410 -5.23 -0.36 -10.77
CA SER A 410 -6.30 -0.57 -9.78
C SER A 410 -6.66 -2.04 -9.59
N GLY A 411 -6.31 -2.91 -10.55
CA GLY A 411 -6.52 -4.36 -10.43
C GLY A 411 -5.91 -5.15 -11.57
N GLY A 412 -5.62 -6.42 -11.27
CA GLY A 412 -5.10 -7.42 -12.21
C GLY A 412 -3.69 -7.10 -12.73
N PRO A 413 -3.13 -7.98 -13.59
CA PRO A 413 -1.80 -7.78 -14.16
C PRO A 413 -1.77 -6.75 -15.28
N LEU A 414 -0.81 -5.83 -15.20
CA LEU A 414 -0.32 -4.99 -16.29
C LEU A 414 1.06 -5.50 -16.71
N VAL A 415 1.13 -6.15 -17.87
CA VAL A 415 2.35 -6.78 -18.39
C VAL A 415 2.99 -5.85 -19.41
N MET A 416 4.23 -5.44 -19.14
CA MET A 416 5.06 -4.68 -20.06
C MET A 416 5.89 -5.65 -20.90
N LYS A 417 5.79 -5.57 -22.23
CA LYS A 417 6.65 -6.31 -23.18
C LYS A 417 7.66 -5.42 -23.90
N SER A 418 7.62 -4.12 -23.66
CA SER A 418 8.66 -3.15 -24.05
C SER A 418 9.11 -2.33 -22.83
N ALA A 419 10.39 -1.92 -22.83
CA ALA A 419 11.01 -1.11 -21.78
C ALA A 419 10.33 0.25 -21.59
N THR A 420 9.69 0.78 -22.64
CA THR A 420 8.98 2.08 -22.65
C THR A 420 7.46 1.91 -22.84
N ALA A 421 6.92 0.72 -22.62
CA ALA A 421 5.48 0.45 -22.81
C ALA A 421 4.58 1.32 -21.91
N LEU A 422 5.12 1.84 -20.80
CA LEU A 422 4.46 2.79 -19.93
C LEU A 422 4.83 4.25 -20.24
N GLY A 423 5.30 4.60 -21.44
CA GLY A 423 5.55 6.01 -21.76
C GLY A 423 6.87 6.55 -21.22
N ASN A 424 6.97 7.89 -21.20
CA ASN A 424 8.20 8.62 -20.89
C ASN A 424 8.73 8.38 -19.46
N ASN A 425 10.06 8.50 -19.31
CA ASN A 425 10.76 8.38 -18.03
C ASN A 425 10.28 9.43 -17.02
N GLY A 426 10.13 9.02 -15.76
CA GLY A 426 9.79 9.91 -14.65
C GLY A 426 8.30 10.02 -14.32
N SER A 427 7.40 9.49 -15.15
CA SER A 427 5.98 9.42 -14.77
C SER A 427 5.73 8.34 -13.73
N LEU A 428 4.96 8.71 -12.71
CA LEU A 428 4.61 7.86 -11.57
C LEU A 428 3.76 6.64 -11.96
N VAL A 429 4.19 5.46 -11.53
CA VAL A 429 3.36 4.25 -11.46
C VAL A 429 2.73 4.15 -10.09
N ARG A 430 1.40 4.07 -10.03
CA ARG A 430 0.64 4.12 -8.79
C ARG A 430 -0.29 2.92 -8.66
N PHE A 431 -0.10 2.16 -7.60
CA PHE A 431 -1.05 1.12 -7.21
C PHE A 431 -2.23 1.75 -6.46
N THR A 432 -3.44 1.57 -6.98
CA THR A 432 -4.68 2.19 -6.47
C THR A 432 -5.71 1.19 -5.96
N GLY A 433 -5.32 -0.08 -5.83
CA GLY A 433 -6.12 -1.15 -5.26
C GLY A 433 -5.25 -2.17 -4.54
N THR A 434 -5.86 -3.27 -4.08
CA THR A 434 -5.17 -4.31 -3.29
C THR A 434 -4.64 -5.49 -4.12
N ALA A 435 -4.98 -5.55 -5.41
CA ALA A 435 -4.68 -6.68 -6.30
C ALA A 435 -3.97 -6.24 -7.60
N GLY A 436 -3.33 -5.07 -7.60
CA GLY A 436 -2.58 -4.59 -8.76
C GLY A 436 -1.24 -5.35 -8.90
N VAL A 437 -0.94 -5.81 -10.12
CA VAL A 437 0.33 -6.45 -10.44
C VAL A 437 0.99 -5.72 -11.61
N LEU A 438 2.25 -5.32 -11.46
CA LEU A 438 3.09 -4.84 -12.55
C LEU A 438 4.07 -5.93 -12.92
N ASP A 439 4.01 -6.44 -14.15
CA ASP A 439 4.90 -7.48 -14.66
C ASP A 439 5.89 -6.88 -15.67
N LEU A 440 7.17 -6.79 -15.28
CA LEU A 440 8.25 -6.22 -16.08
C LEU A 440 8.82 -7.26 -17.04
N ALA A 441 7.99 -7.77 -17.95
CA ALA A 441 8.33 -8.85 -18.87
C ALA A 441 9.17 -8.37 -20.08
N THR A 442 10.34 -7.77 -19.80
CA THR A 442 11.29 -7.25 -20.79
C THR A 442 12.66 -7.90 -20.64
N ASN A 443 13.40 -8.09 -21.74
CA ASN A 443 14.76 -8.69 -21.73
C ASN A 443 15.87 -7.68 -21.41
N SER A 444 15.51 -6.41 -21.18
CA SER A 444 16.37 -5.34 -20.72
C SER A 444 15.65 -4.61 -19.59
N THR A 445 16.39 -3.83 -18.79
CA THR A 445 15.77 -2.96 -17.80
C THR A 445 14.74 -2.05 -18.46
N VAL A 446 13.65 -1.83 -17.73
CA VAL A 446 12.65 -0.82 -18.08
C VAL A 446 13.18 0.59 -17.84
N SER A 447 12.46 1.58 -18.38
CA SER A 447 12.59 2.97 -17.98
C SER A 447 12.45 3.15 -16.46
N SER A 448 13.14 4.13 -15.89
CA SER A 448 13.16 4.39 -14.44
C SER A 448 11.84 5.03 -13.95
N TYR A 449 10.78 4.23 -13.90
CA TYR A 449 9.47 4.63 -13.42
C TYR A 449 9.45 4.73 -11.89
N PRO A 450 9.17 5.91 -11.30
CA PRO A 450 8.88 5.99 -9.87
C PRO A 450 7.65 5.16 -9.54
N VAL A 451 7.64 4.52 -8.37
CA VAL A 451 6.53 3.67 -7.92
C VAL A 451 5.93 4.22 -6.65
N THR A 452 4.61 4.26 -6.56
CA THR A 452 3.92 4.54 -5.29
C THR A 452 2.84 3.52 -4.96
N VAL A 453 2.70 3.26 -3.66
CA VAL A 453 1.60 2.48 -3.09
C VAL A 453 0.99 3.31 -1.95
N GLY A 454 -0.17 3.91 -2.21
CA GLY A 454 -0.87 4.73 -1.22
C GLY A 454 -1.53 3.91 -0.12
N ALA A 455 -1.88 4.54 1.00
CA ALA A 455 -2.54 3.90 2.14
C ALA A 455 -3.76 3.06 1.73
N GLY A 456 -3.86 1.85 2.29
CA GLY A 456 -4.95 0.90 2.00
C GLY A 456 -4.82 0.08 0.71
N ASN A 457 -3.78 0.31 -0.11
CA ASN A 457 -3.54 -0.38 -1.38
C ASN A 457 -2.33 -1.31 -1.27
N SER A 458 -2.26 -2.40 -2.03
CA SER A 458 -1.04 -3.24 -2.10
C SER A 458 -0.61 -3.41 -3.55
N GLY A 459 0.70 -3.45 -3.78
CA GLY A 459 1.29 -3.64 -5.09
C GLY A 459 2.14 -4.91 -5.13
N THR A 460 2.08 -5.61 -6.25
CA THR A 460 3.04 -6.67 -6.59
C THR A 460 3.82 -6.24 -7.82
N ILE A 461 5.15 -6.34 -7.78
CA ILE A 461 6.01 -6.17 -8.95
C ILE A 461 6.70 -7.48 -9.25
N LEU A 462 6.56 -7.95 -10.49
CA LEU A 462 7.25 -9.13 -10.99
C LEU A 462 8.50 -8.69 -11.76
N SER A 463 9.69 -9.07 -11.27
CA SER A 463 10.94 -8.98 -12.02
C SER A 463 10.96 -10.14 -13.01
N ASN A 464 10.67 -9.86 -14.28
CA ASN A 464 10.44 -10.87 -15.30
C ASN A 464 11.35 -10.64 -16.52
N VAL A 465 11.28 -11.56 -17.48
CA VAL A 465 11.90 -11.45 -18.80
C VAL A 465 10.86 -11.69 -19.89
N ALA A 466 11.09 -11.17 -21.09
CA ALA A 466 10.10 -11.24 -22.17
C ALA A 466 9.88 -12.68 -22.67
N THR A 467 10.95 -13.46 -22.65
CA THR A 467 11.07 -14.86 -23.09
C THR A 467 11.71 -15.71 -21.98
N PRO A 468 11.38 -17.01 -21.86
CA PRO A 468 11.99 -17.89 -20.85
C PRO A 468 13.53 -17.78 -20.79
N GLY A 469 14.09 -17.49 -19.62
CA GLY A 469 15.52 -17.28 -19.46
C GLY A 469 15.96 -16.89 -18.04
N ALA A 470 17.24 -16.56 -17.90
CA ALA A 470 17.80 -16.08 -16.64
C ALA A 470 17.21 -14.71 -16.25
N GLY A 471 16.94 -14.52 -14.96
CA GLY A 471 16.49 -13.26 -14.40
C GLY A 471 17.51 -12.13 -14.57
N ILE A 472 17.02 -10.90 -14.65
CA ILE A 472 17.82 -9.69 -14.80
C ILE A 472 17.50 -8.70 -13.67
N THR A 473 18.34 -7.67 -13.55
CA THR A 473 18.04 -6.51 -12.71
C THR A 473 17.19 -5.51 -13.49
N HIS A 474 15.99 -5.22 -13.01
CA HIS A 474 15.21 -4.07 -13.44
C HIS A 474 15.47 -2.87 -12.54
N VAL A 475 15.84 -1.74 -13.12
CA VAL A 475 16.10 -0.48 -12.41
C VAL A 475 14.88 0.43 -12.56
N LEU A 476 14.17 0.64 -11.45
CA LEU A 476 13.04 1.56 -11.37
C LEU A 476 13.48 2.95 -10.87
N GLY A 477 12.54 3.89 -10.87
CA GLY A 477 12.71 5.17 -10.17
C GLY A 477 12.53 5.02 -8.65
N GLY A 478 12.51 6.12 -7.91
CA GLY A 478 12.27 6.08 -6.47
C GLY A 478 10.93 5.44 -6.11
N ALA A 479 10.89 4.71 -5.00
CA ALA A 479 9.67 4.16 -4.43
C ALA A 479 9.12 5.08 -3.35
N GLU A 480 7.80 5.26 -3.32
CA GLU A 480 7.08 6.02 -2.31
C GLU A 480 5.95 5.19 -1.70
N LEU A 481 6.13 4.70 -0.48
CA LEU A 481 5.25 3.71 0.14
C LEU A 481 4.64 4.22 1.44
N SER A 482 3.33 4.04 1.61
CA SER A 482 2.66 4.25 2.90
C SER A 482 2.80 3.07 3.86
N VAL A 483 2.00 3.07 4.95
CA VAL A 483 1.90 1.94 5.89
C VAL A 483 1.27 0.74 5.18
N ILE A 484 2.08 -0.02 4.46
CA ILE A 484 1.62 -1.12 3.63
C ILE A 484 2.76 -2.08 3.22
N THR A 485 2.44 -3.11 2.43
CA THR A 485 3.36 -4.10 1.89
C THR A 485 3.52 -3.94 0.37
N LEU A 486 4.76 -3.88 -0.11
CA LEU A 486 5.15 -4.06 -1.51
C LEU A 486 5.68 -5.48 -1.70
N ASN A 487 5.00 -6.28 -2.51
CA ASN A 487 5.43 -7.64 -2.84
C ASN A 487 6.34 -7.63 -4.07
N VAL A 488 7.43 -8.40 -4.02
CA VAL A 488 8.35 -8.56 -5.16
C VAL A 488 8.59 -10.05 -5.40
N ALA A 489 8.48 -10.47 -6.65
CA ALA A 489 8.67 -11.86 -7.06
C ALA A 489 9.27 -11.95 -8.46
N ALA A 490 9.82 -13.11 -8.81
CA ALA A 490 10.20 -13.42 -10.18
C ALA A 490 8.95 -13.66 -11.02
N GLY A 491 8.93 -13.15 -12.25
CA GLY A 491 7.85 -13.42 -13.18
C GLY A 491 7.97 -14.80 -13.85
N ALA A 492 6.90 -15.21 -14.53
CA ALA A 492 6.72 -16.57 -15.02
C ALA A 492 7.77 -17.04 -16.06
N ASN A 493 8.49 -16.12 -16.72
CA ASN A 493 9.52 -16.48 -17.69
C ASN A 493 10.92 -16.59 -17.07
N VAL A 494 11.08 -16.31 -15.78
CA VAL A 494 12.38 -16.47 -15.12
C VAL A 494 12.59 -17.94 -14.77
N THR A 495 13.56 -18.59 -15.40
CA THR A 495 13.88 -20.02 -15.20
C THR A 495 15.18 -20.25 -14.43
N GLY A 496 15.87 -19.19 -14.01
CA GLY A 496 17.12 -19.23 -13.25
C GLY A 496 17.74 -17.84 -13.09
N GLY A 497 19.00 -17.76 -12.65
CA GLY A 497 19.72 -16.49 -12.44
C GLY A 497 19.31 -15.76 -11.14
N ASP A 498 19.60 -14.46 -11.08
CA ASP A 498 19.30 -13.59 -9.94
C ASP A 498 18.34 -12.46 -10.38
N PRO A 499 17.01 -12.73 -10.45
CA PRO A 499 16.02 -11.70 -10.78
C PRO A 499 15.97 -10.64 -9.68
N ARG A 500 16.20 -9.37 -10.06
CA ARG A 500 16.35 -8.27 -9.12
C ARG A 500 15.48 -7.07 -9.47
N LEU A 501 15.07 -6.35 -8.44
CA LEU A 501 14.44 -5.03 -8.56
C LEU A 501 15.29 -4.00 -7.83
N SER A 502 15.75 -2.98 -8.54
CA SER A 502 16.56 -1.91 -7.97
C SER A 502 15.75 -0.63 -7.84
N PHE A 503 15.74 -0.07 -6.63
CA PHE A 503 15.19 1.24 -6.32
C PHE A 503 16.32 2.15 -5.85
N PRO A 504 16.53 3.34 -6.46
CA PRO A 504 17.54 4.29 -5.99
C PRO A 504 17.20 4.89 -4.63
N SER A 505 15.92 4.94 -4.27
CA SER A 505 15.45 5.43 -2.97
C SER A 505 14.09 4.85 -2.62
N LEU A 506 13.81 4.77 -1.31
CA LEU A 506 12.52 4.50 -0.72
C LEU A 506 12.14 5.65 0.22
N SER A 507 11.07 6.34 -0.13
CA SER A 507 10.41 7.34 0.70
C SER A 507 9.22 6.69 1.42
N LEU A 508 9.22 6.68 2.75
CA LEU A 508 8.09 6.22 3.55
C LEU A 508 7.12 7.40 3.72
N SER A 509 6.03 7.44 2.95
CA SER A 509 5.13 8.60 2.84
C SER A 509 3.70 8.32 3.31
N ALA A 510 2.96 9.38 3.64
CA ALA A 510 1.56 9.36 4.10
C ALA A 510 1.25 8.72 5.48
N GLY A 511 0.33 9.38 6.20
CA GLY A 511 -0.64 8.85 7.20
C GLY A 511 -0.15 7.96 8.36
N SER A 512 -0.43 8.42 9.59
CA SER A 512 -0.27 7.76 10.92
C SER A 512 1.07 7.06 11.21
N THR A 513 1.24 6.59 12.43
CA THR A 513 2.29 5.62 12.74
C THR A 513 2.00 4.28 12.05
N GLY A 514 3.03 3.48 11.79
CA GLY A 514 2.86 2.13 11.24
C GLY A 514 4.09 1.57 10.53
N THR A 515 3.94 0.35 10.02
CA THR A 515 4.99 -0.42 9.35
C THR A 515 4.82 -0.42 7.83
N THR A 516 5.89 -0.11 7.11
CA THR A 516 6.03 -0.29 5.67
C THR A 516 6.89 -1.51 5.42
N THR A 517 6.37 -2.52 4.71
CA THR A 517 7.05 -3.80 4.50
C THR A 517 7.49 -3.97 3.04
N LEU A 518 8.77 -4.29 2.85
CA LEU A 518 9.26 -4.86 1.59
C LEU A 518 9.22 -6.38 1.69
N ASN A 519 8.47 -7.04 0.81
CA ASN A 519 8.25 -8.49 0.86
C ASN A 519 8.75 -9.20 -0.42
N PRO A 520 10.08 -9.32 -0.60
CA PRO A 520 10.68 -10.04 -1.72
C PRO A 520 10.66 -11.57 -1.50
N THR A 521 10.27 -12.34 -2.51
CA THR A 521 10.10 -13.81 -2.38
C THR A 521 11.00 -14.58 -3.32
N THR A 522 10.68 -14.61 -4.61
CA THR A 522 11.47 -15.31 -5.65
C THR A 522 12.36 -14.36 -6.46
N ALA A 523 12.28 -13.05 -6.20
CA ALA A 523 13.19 -12.03 -6.72
C ALA A 523 13.75 -11.20 -5.56
N ASN A 524 14.96 -10.69 -5.74
CA ASN A 524 15.69 -9.92 -4.73
C ASN A 524 15.49 -8.40 -4.95
N ILE A 525 15.73 -7.62 -3.89
CA ILE A 525 15.67 -6.15 -3.95
C ILE A 525 17.06 -5.55 -3.71
N ASP A 526 17.39 -4.55 -4.53
CA ASP A 526 18.47 -3.59 -4.26
C ASP A 526 17.86 -2.25 -3.90
N LEU A 527 18.04 -1.84 -2.66
CA LEU A 527 17.57 -0.55 -2.17
C LEU A 527 18.74 0.41 -2.00
N GLY A 528 18.67 1.58 -2.64
CA GLY A 528 19.59 2.69 -2.43
C GLY A 528 19.41 3.29 -1.04
N SER A 529 18.73 4.43 -0.91
CA SER A 529 18.44 5.02 0.40
C SER A 529 17.03 4.71 0.90
N ALA A 530 16.79 4.84 2.21
CA ALA A 530 15.47 4.80 2.82
C ALA A 530 15.27 5.95 3.80
N SER A 531 14.14 6.66 3.72
CA SER A 531 13.84 7.78 4.63
C SER A 531 12.35 8.02 4.81
N ILE A 532 11.94 8.58 5.95
CA ILE A 532 10.58 9.09 6.11
C ILE A 532 10.41 10.38 5.28
N ALA A 533 9.32 10.47 4.52
CA ALA A 533 9.00 11.67 3.75
C ALA A 533 8.76 12.87 4.68
N ALA A 534 9.17 14.07 4.27
CA ALA A 534 9.05 15.29 5.07
C ALA A 534 7.61 15.50 5.61
N GLY A 535 7.50 15.85 6.89
CA GLY A 535 6.22 16.14 7.56
C GLY A 535 5.39 14.92 7.99
N ASN A 536 5.93 13.69 7.94
CA ASN A 536 5.22 12.47 8.34
C ASN A 536 5.57 12.00 9.76
N PHE A 537 4.75 11.10 10.30
CA PHE A 537 4.88 10.48 11.63
C PHE A 537 6.05 9.50 11.73
N ALA A 538 6.35 9.04 12.95
CA ALA A 538 7.27 7.92 13.17
C ALA A 538 6.80 6.65 12.43
N LYS A 539 7.75 5.90 11.87
CA LYS A 539 7.49 4.71 11.04
C LYS A 539 8.42 3.56 11.40
N THR A 540 8.04 2.37 10.96
CA THR A 540 8.91 1.19 10.93
C THR A 540 9.11 0.75 9.48
N LEU A 541 10.36 0.60 9.05
CA LEU A 541 10.70 -0.12 7.82
C LEU A 541 10.84 -1.61 8.18
N ALA A 542 9.98 -2.46 7.63
CA ALA A 542 10.09 -3.90 7.74
C ALA A 542 10.77 -4.49 6.49
N LEU A 543 11.91 -5.13 6.72
CA LEU A 543 12.64 -5.94 5.76
C LEU A 543 12.09 -7.37 5.85
N GLY A 544 11.18 -7.74 4.96
CA GLY A 544 10.45 -9.02 5.00
C GLY A 544 10.86 -10.00 3.92
N GLY A 545 9.97 -10.94 3.62
CA GLY A 545 10.13 -11.86 2.49
C GLY A 545 10.80 -13.19 2.79
N THR A 546 11.11 -13.92 1.72
CA THR A 546 11.79 -15.22 1.74
C THR A 546 13.02 -15.28 0.84
N SER A 547 13.27 -14.23 0.05
CA SER A 547 14.47 -14.16 -0.80
C SER A 547 15.73 -13.94 0.06
N LEU A 548 16.86 -14.51 -0.39
CA LEU A 548 18.07 -14.64 0.42
C LEU A 548 19.22 -13.72 0.01
N ASN A 549 19.02 -12.81 -0.95
CA ASN A 549 20.07 -11.92 -1.43
C ASN A 549 19.59 -10.46 -1.56
N ASN A 550 18.80 -9.98 -0.60
CA ASN A 550 18.36 -8.59 -0.59
C ASN A 550 19.44 -7.67 -0.02
N GLN A 551 19.50 -6.46 -0.57
CA GLN A 551 20.59 -5.52 -0.34
C GLN A 551 20.05 -4.12 -0.10
N LEU A 552 20.61 -3.44 0.91
CA LEU A 552 20.44 -2.02 1.14
C LEU A 552 21.81 -1.35 1.05
N VAL A 553 22.07 -0.69 -0.09
CA VAL A 553 23.39 -0.16 -0.47
C VAL A 553 23.63 1.27 0.02
N GLY A 554 22.58 2.05 0.24
CA GLY A 554 22.66 3.42 0.73
C GLY A 554 22.28 3.56 2.21
N SER A 555 21.90 4.78 2.61
CA SER A 555 21.62 5.11 4.01
C SER A 555 20.16 4.96 4.40
N ILE A 556 19.90 4.58 5.65
CA ILE A 556 18.59 4.70 6.30
C ILE A 556 18.61 5.96 7.20
N THR A 557 17.62 6.84 7.05
CA THR A 557 17.54 8.12 7.78
C THR A 557 16.13 8.40 8.31
N ASP A 558 16.04 9.10 9.46
CA ASP A 558 14.77 9.43 10.13
C ASP A 558 13.87 10.41 9.34
N GLY A 559 14.43 11.23 8.46
CA GLY A 559 13.69 12.40 7.98
C GLY A 559 13.42 13.38 9.14
N LEU A 560 12.15 13.67 9.45
CA LEU A 560 11.75 14.56 10.57
C LEU A 560 11.28 13.81 11.83
N ASN A 561 11.10 12.49 11.78
CA ASN A 561 10.55 11.69 12.88
C ASN A 561 11.30 10.36 13.02
N ILE A 562 11.08 9.63 14.12
CA ILE A 562 11.83 8.41 14.39
C ILE A 562 11.48 7.30 13.37
N LEU A 563 12.50 6.77 12.68
CA LEU A 563 12.41 5.58 11.85
C LEU A 563 13.00 4.39 12.60
N SER A 564 12.21 3.35 12.82
CA SER A 564 12.67 2.06 13.34
C SER A 564 12.87 1.05 12.20
N LEU A 565 13.72 0.06 12.43
CA LEU A 565 13.99 -1.01 11.47
C LEU A 565 13.59 -2.36 12.06
N THR A 566 12.86 -3.17 11.29
CA THR A 566 12.51 -4.54 11.69
C THR A 566 12.83 -5.52 10.58
N LYS A 567 13.53 -6.61 10.90
CA LYS A 567 13.75 -7.74 10.00
C LYS A 567 12.75 -8.84 10.36
N VAL A 568 11.94 -9.25 9.40
CA VAL A 568 10.85 -10.24 9.56
C VAL A 568 10.93 -11.33 8.48
N ASN A 569 10.25 -12.45 8.70
CA ASN A 569 10.24 -13.63 7.83
C ASN A 569 11.65 -14.20 7.54
N ASN A 570 11.73 -15.28 6.75
CA ASN A 570 12.95 -16.06 6.59
C ASN A 570 13.94 -15.47 5.55
N SER A 571 13.74 -14.25 5.07
CA SER A 571 14.68 -13.59 4.14
C SER A 571 16.04 -13.30 4.76
N LEU A 572 17.01 -13.00 3.90
CA LEU A 572 18.29 -12.38 4.26
C LEU A 572 18.37 -10.98 3.67
N TRP A 573 18.75 -10.02 4.50
CA TRP A 573 19.01 -8.63 4.10
C TRP A 573 20.40 -8.18 4.53
N THR A 574 21.16 -7.59 3.61
CA THR A 574 22.49 -7.03 3.89
C THR A 574 22.44 -5.51 3.91
N LEU A 575 22.85 -4.91 5.03
CA LEU A 575 23.02 -3.47 5.19
C LEU A 575 24.47 -3.08 4.85
N MET A 576 24.66 -2.38 3.74
CA MET A 576 25.98 -2.03 3.19
C MET A 576 26.27 -0.52 3.18
N GLY A 577 25.31 0.33 3.59
CA GLY A 577 25.50 1.77 3.69
C GLY A 577 25.47 2.29 5.13
N ASP A 578 26.20 3.37 5.37
CA ASP A 578 26.16 4.09 6.65
C ASP A 578 24.80 4.75 6.85
N SER A 579 24.21 4.57 8.03
CA SER A 579 22.85 5.03 8.35
C SER A 579 22.85 5.97 9.55
N SER A 580 21.80 6.79 9.68
CA SER A 580 21.67 7.79 10.74
C SER A 580 20.32 7.78 11.48
N PHE A 581 19.41 6.86 11.16
CA PHE A 581 18.14 6.71 11.87
C PHE A 581 18.34 6.47 13.37
N THR A 582 17.41 6.94 14.19
CA THR A 582 17.52 6.89 15.66
C THR A 582 16.66 5.79 16.29
N GLY A 583 15.65 5.28 15.58
CA GLY A 583 14.78 4.22 16.09
C GLY A 583 15.49 2.91 16.38
N ASN A 584 14.78 2.04 17.10
CA ASN A 584 15.28 0.72 17.48
C ASN A 584 15.41 -0.21 16.27
N VAL A 585 16.29 -1.20 16.39
CA VAL A 585 16.44 -2.30 15.42
C VAL A 585 15.91 -3.57 16.04
N THR A 586 15.01 -4.28 15.35
CA THR A 586 14.48 -5.58 15.78
C THR A 586 14.71 -6.62 14.70
N VAL A 587 15.40 -7.72 15.01
CA VAL A 587 15.48 -8.92 14.19
C VAL A 587 14.48 -9.92 14.77
N ASP A 588 13.29 -9.97 14.18
CA ASP A 588 12.20 -10.84 14.63
C ASP A 588 12.29 -12.24 14.00
N ASP A 589 12.76 -12.32 12.75
CA ASP A 589 12.96 -13.59 12.04
C ASP A 589 13.92 -13.43 10.85
N GLY A 590 14.53 -14.53 10.39
CA GLY A 590 15.53 -14.56 9.32
C GLY A 590 16.82 -13.82 9.66
N VAL A 591 17.56 -13.36 8.64
CA VAL A 591 18.93 -12.85 8.80
C VAL A 591 19.04 -11.37 8.47
N LEU A 592 19.66 -10.60 9.37
CA LEU A 592 20.15 -9.25 9.10
C LEU A 592 21.67 -9.25 9.11
N VAL A 593 22.29 -8.93 7.98
CA VAL A 593 23.75 -8.82 7.84
C VAL A 593 24.16 -7.35 7.94
N VAL A 594 25.12 -7.05 8.80
CA VAL A 594 25.73 -5.73 9.01
C VAL A 594 27.10 -5.74 8.37
N ALA A 595 27.25 -4.99 7.28
CA ALA A 595 28.49 -4.87 6.51
C ALA A 595 29.11 -3.47 6.58
N GLN A 596 28.55 -2.55 7.39
CA GLN A 596 29.14 -1.26 7.73
C GLN A 596 28.98 -0.94 9.21
N SER A 597 29.94 -0.21 9.78
CA SER A 597 29.92 0.17 11.20
C SER A 597 28.72 1.05 11.58
N ASN A 598 28.24 1.94 10.70
CA ASN A 598 27.06 2.77 11.02
C ASN A 598 25.76 2.25 10.39
N ALA A 599 25.72 1.01 9.89
CA ALA A 599 24.52 0.47 9.25
C ALA A 599 23.30 0.36 10.18
N LEU A 600 23.52 0.25 11.50
CA LEU A 600 22.44 0.20 12.50
C LEU A 600 21.95 1.59 12.95
N GLY A 601 22.42 2.67 12.32
CA GLY A 601 21.98 4.04 12.61
C GLY A 601 22.81 4.74 13.68
N ALA A 602 22.42 5.99 13.99
CA ALA A 602 23.11 6.83 14.98
C ALA A 602 22.47 6.69 16.38
N GLN A 603 23.20 7.20 17.38
CA GLN A 603 22.79 7.30 18.79
C GLN A 603 22.57 5.96 19.52
N ALA A 604 22.48 6.05 20.84
CA ALA A 604 22.25 4.94 21.75
C ALA A 604 20.82 4.39 21.55
N LYS A 605 20.67 3.26 20.84
CA LYS A 605 19.40 2.55 20.57
C LYS A 605 19.38 1.13 21.14
N THR A 606 18.20 0.49 21.19
CA THR A 606 18.12 -0.94 21.52
C THR A 606 18.12 -1.78 20.25
N LEU A 607 19.04 -2.75 20.17
CA LEU A 607 19.01 -3.84 19.23
C LEU A 607 18.32 -5.04 19.89
N ILE A 608 17.28 -5.56 19.27
CA ILE A 608 16.50 -6.69 19.76
C ILE A 608 16.63 -7.84 18.76
N ILE A 609 17.04 -9.00 19.22
CA ILE A 609 17.07 -10.25 18.44
C ILE A 609 16.02 -11.18 19.07
N ALA A 610 14.79 -11.09 18.54
CA ALA A 610 13.58 -11.58 19.16
C ALA A 610 13.08 -12.88 18.54
N GLY A 611 13.46 -14.04 19.10
CA GLY A 611 12.84 -15.31 18.68
C GLY A 611 11.57 -15.60 19.48
N ASP A 612 10.92 -16.72 19.18
CA ASP A 612 9.82 -17.26 19.98
C ASP A 612 10.27 -18.46 20.83
N ASP A 613 9.58 -18.68 21.95
CA ASP A 613 9.82 -19.82 22.83
C ASP A 613 9.52 -21.16 22.13
N ALA A 614 8.71 -21.14 21.08
CA ALA A 614 8.36 -22.34 20.32
C ALA A 614 9.40 -22.69 19.25
N GLY A 615 10.40 -21.83 19.00
CA GLY A 615 11.44 -22.06 18.00
C GLY A 615 10.93 -22.02 16.56
N ASN A 616 9.77 -21.41 16.28
CA ASN A 616 9.29 -21.24 14.91
C ASN A 616 9.95 -20.04 14.20
N ARG A 617 10.56 -19.13 14.96
CA ARG A 617 11.29 -17.96 14.43
C ARG A 617 12.78 -18.12 14.71
N THR A 618 13.57 -17.84 13.69
CA THR A 618 15.01 -18.11 13.72
C THR A 618 15.83 -16.85 13.42
N PRO A 619 15.72 -15.80 14.27
CA PRO A 619 16.40 -14.53 14.02
C PRO A 619 17.91 -14.63 14.24
N GLU A 620 18.68 -14.07 13.32
CA GLU A 620 20.14 -14.03 13.40
C GLU A 620 20.67 -12.66 12.95
N LEU A 621 21.52 -12.04 13.76
CA LEU A 621 22.35 -10.90 13.35
C LEU A 621 23.73 -11.40 12.91
N ARG A 622 24.15 -11.04 11.71
CA ARG A 622 25.49 -11.34 11.18
C ARG A 622 26.34 -10.09 11.08
N LEU A 623 27.58 -10.16 11.54
CA LEU A 623 28.61 -9.14 11.34
C LEU A 623 29.62 -9.64 10.30
N THR A 624 30.06 -8.78 9.38
CA THR A 624 31.04 -9.15 8.36
C THR A 624 31.90 -7.95 7.94
N GLY A 625 33.15 -8.21 7.55
CA GLY A 625 34.02 -7.22 6.92
C GLY A 625 34.84 -6.36 7.90
N GLY A 626 34.86 -6.68 9.18
CA GLY A 626 35.63 -5.92 10.19
C GLY A 626 34.91 -4.67 10.69
N VAL A 627 33.60 -4.78 10.92
CA VAL A 627 32.73 -3.67 11.32
C VAL A 627 32.64 -3.51 12.83
N SER A 628 32.34 -2.29 13.26
CA SER A 628 32.23 -1.92 14.67
C SER A 628 30.92 -1.20 15.02
N PRO A 629 29.74 -1.84 14.83
CA PRO A 629 28.46 -1.20 15.09
C PRO A 629 28.26 -0.81 16.56
N THR A 630 27.63 0.34 16.77
CA THR A 630 27.38 0.90 18.11
C THR A 630 25.88 0.91 18.45
N VAL A 631 25.51 0.39 19.61
CA VAL A 631 24.14 0.38 20.15
C VAL A 631 24.15 0.62 21.67
N ALA A 632 23.03 1.04 22.26
CA ALA A 632 22.94 1.21 23.71
C ALA A 632 22.86 -0.14 24.43
N ASN A 633 21.89 -0.93 23.98
CA ASN A 633 21.50 -2.18 24.60
C ASN A 633 21.33 -3.23 23.53
N VAL A 634 21.70 -4.47 23.86
CA VAL A 634 21.37 -5.64 23.05
C VAL A 634 20.48 -6.55 23.86
N GLN A 635 19.36 -6.96 23.30
CA GLN A 635 18.41 -7.87 23.92
C GLN A 635 18.25 -9.11 23.05
N ILE A 636 18.54 -10.29 23.61
CA ILE A 636 18.46 -11.56 22.89
C ILE A 636 17.41 -12.44 23.56
N SER A 637 16.38 -12.84 22.82
CA SER A 637 15.42 -13.87 23.24
C SER A 637 15.28 -15.02 22.24
N GLY A 638 15.94 -14.94 21.08
CA GLY A 638 15.84 -15.96 20.03
C GLY A 638 16.92 -17.04 20.04
N THR A 639 16.64 -18.13 19.33
CA THR A 639 17.46 -19.35 19.23
C THR A 639 18.31 -19.44 17.95
N GLY A 640 18.29 -18.43 17.08
CA GLY A 640 19.12 -18.41 15.85
C GLY A 640 18.61 -19.30 14.70
N MET A 641 19.22 -19.15 13.51
CA MET A 641 18.86 -19.85 12.25
C MET A 641 18.92 -21.38 12.32
N ASP A 642 19.95 -21.94 12.96
CA ASP A 642 20.23 -23.38 12.87
C ASP A 642 19.62 -24.20 14.02
N HIS A 643 18.81 -23.59 14.89
CA HIS A 643 18.37 -24.16 16.17
C HIS A 643 19.52 -24.68 17.08
N LEU A 644 20.78 -24.40 16.70
CA LEU A 644 22.03 -24.61 17.45
C LEU A 644 22.35 -23.40 18.35
N ALA A 645 21.34 -22.57 18.64
CA ALA A 645 21.32 -21.41 19.54
C ALA A 645 22.05 -20.11 19.08
N GLY A 646 22.51 -19.95 17.83
CA GLY A 646 23.26 -18.75 17.36
C GLY A 646 22.42 -17.50 17.06
N ALA A 647 22.31 -16.55 17.99
CA ALA A 647 21.59 -15.29 17.78
C ALA A 647 22.47 -14.17 17.16
N LEU A 648 23.77 -14.22 17.45
CA LEU A 648 24.78 -13.30 16.95
C LEU A 648 25.93 -14.09 16.34
N ARG A 649 26.26 -13.79 15.09
CA ARG A 649 27.31 -14.49 14.34
C ARG A 649 28.28 -13.52 13.70
N ASN A 650 29.56 -13.75 13.91
CA ASN A 650 30.65 -13.12 13.19
C ASN A 650 31.02 -14.01 12.00
N VAL A 651 30.80 -13.51 10.79
CA VAL A 651 31.02 -14.28 9.55
C VAL A 651 32.46 -14.14 9.08
N SER A 652 33.00 -12.92 9.07
CA SER A 652 34.37 -12.67 8.63
C SER A 652 34.93 -11.34 9.12
N GLY A 653 36.25 -11.30 9.32
CA GLY A 653 36.96 -10.13 9.83
C GLY A 653 36.87 -10.01 11.36
N ASP A 654 37.61 -9.04 11.89
CA ASP A 654 37.57 -8.72 13.33
C ASP A 654 36.47 -7.70 13.57
N ASN A 655 35.33 -8.17 14.11
CA ASN A 655 34.14 -7.37 14.29
C ASN A 655 33.91 -7.09 15.79
N THR A 656 33.52 -5.86 16.10
CA THR A 656 33.27 -5.44 17.48
C THR A 656 31.84 -4.94 17.62
N LEU A 657 31.02 -5.56 18.47
CA LEU A 657 29.72 -4.99 18.81
C LEU A 657 29.91 -4.04 20.00
N ASN A 658 29.95 -2.74 19.71
CA ASN A 658 30.09 -1.69 20.70
C ASN A 658 28.75 -1.45 21.37
N ILE A 659 28.56 -2.01 22.55
CA ILE A 659 27.40 -1.77 23.39
C ILE A 659 27.82 -0.68 24.38
N THR A 660 26.95 0.26 24.74
CA THR A 660 27.32 1.31 25.72
C THR A 660 26.75 1.08 27.10
N THR A 661 25.79 0.16 27.24
CA THR A 661 25.12 -0.15 28.51
C THR A 661 25.28 -1.62 28.85
N GLN A 662 24.50 -2.53 28.23
CA GLN A 662 24.58 -3.96 28.52
C GLN A 662 24.02 -4.84 27.40
N MET A 663 24.50 -6.08 27.32
CA MET A 663 23.84 -7.17 26.62
C MET A 663 22.96 -7.95 27.61
N THR A 664 21.71 -8.23 27.24
CA THR A 664 20.76 -8.96 28.08
C THR A 664 20.17 -10.17 27.39
N ILE A 665 20.33 -11.35 28.00
CA ILE A 665 19.63 -12.58 27.59
C ILE A 665 18.26 -12.61 28.29
N ARG A 666 17.18 -12.48 27.51
CA ARG A 666 15.77 -12.39 27.94
C ARG A 666 15.04 -13.75 27.84
N THR A 667 13.77 -13.76 28.21
CA THR A 667 12.91 -14.96 28.30
C THR A 667 12.82 -15.69 26.96
N GLY A 668 12.98 -17.02 26.98
CA GLY A 668 13.24 -17.87 25.83
C GLY A 668 13.32 -19.36 26.21
N ASN A 669 12.92 -20.31 25.36
CA ASN A 669 13.28 -21.73 25.50
C ASN A 669 14.65 -22.01 24.82
N GLY A 670 15.64 -22.57 25.54
CA GLY A 670 16.97 -23.00 24.98
C GLY A 670 18.04 -21.89 24.89
N GLY A 671 19.33 -22.16 25.13
CA GLY A 671 20.39 -21.15 25.40
C GLY A 671 20.65 -20.07 24.32
N THR A 672 21.61 -19.19 24.54
CA THR A 672 22.10 -18.19 23.55
C THR A 672 23.52 -18.53 23.15
N THR A 673 23.79 -18.55 21.86
CA THR A 673 25.11 -18.78 21.27
C THR A 673 25.61 -17.50 20.60
N LEU A 674 26.85 -17.15 20.93
CA LEU A 674 27.65 -16.18 20.22
C LEU A 674 28.65 -16.95 19.35
N TRP A 675 28.60 -16.74 18.04
CA TRP A 675 29.32 -17.58 17.09
C TRP A 675 30.35 -16.77 16.29
N SER A 676 31.55 -17.31 16.09
CA SER A 676 32.56 -16.72 15.20
C SER A 676 33.05 -17.73 14.17
N ASP A 677 32.72 -17.53 12.90
CA ASP A 677 33.21 -18.40 11.83
C ASP A 677 34.70 -18.16 11.54
N SER A 678 35.09 -16.88 11.45
CA SER A 678 36.46 -16.45 11.13
C SER A 678 36.72 -15.03 11.63
N GLY A 679 37.98 -14.70 11.92
CA GLY A 679 38.32 -13.46 12.63
C GLY A 679 37.86 -13.48 14.09
N THR A 680 37.80 -12.31 14.72
CA THR A 680 37.45 -12.16 16.15
C THR A 680 36.11 -11.46 16.33
N LEU A 681 35.21 -12.02 17.14
CA LEU A 681 34.01 -11.33 17.64
C LEU A 681 34.27 -10.71 19.01
N THR A 682 34.27 -9.38 19.11
CA THR A 682 34.53 -8.68 20.38
C THR A 682 33.25 -8.04 20.95
N ILE A 683 32.98 -8.27 22.24
CA ILE A 683 31.89 -7.67 23.03
C ILE A 683 32.50 -6.91 24.21
N ASN A 684 32.33 -5.57 24.26
CA ASN A 684 33.04 -4.71 25.21
C ASN A 684 32.29 -4.39 26.51
N THR A 685 31.15 -5.03 26.79
CA THR A 685 30.26 -4.64 27.89
C THR A 685 29.79 -5.82 28.71
N PRO A 686 29.22 -5.57 29.90
CA PRO A 686 28.61 -6.61 30.70
C PRO A 686 27.55 -7.39 29.91
N LEU A 687 27.57 -8.71 30.10
CA LEU A 687 26.58 -9.65 29.59
C LEU A 687 25.82 -10.21 30.78
N VAL A 688 24.52 -9.92 30.83
CA VAL A 688 23.67 -10.24 31.99
C VAL A 688 22.46 -11.08 31.54
N THR A 689 22.02 -12.00 32.38
CA THR A 689 20.74 -12.72 32.16
C THR A 689 19.61 -12.06 32.93
N ALA A 690 18.43 -11.92 32.34
CA ALA A 690 17.25 -11.38 33.04
C ALA A 690 16.19 -12.45 33.39
N ASN A 691 16.56 -13.74 33.32
CA ASN A 691 15.60 -14.85 33.35
C ASN A 691 15.48 -15.52 34.70
N ALA A 692 14.26 -15.88 35.10
CA ALA A 692 13.97 -16.66 36.30
C ALA A 692 14.29 -18.17 36.17
N THR A 693 14.68 -18.65 34.98
CA THR A 693 15.02 -20.05 34.69
C THR A 693 16.42 -20.15 34.10
N ASN A 694 17.06 -21.33 34.25
CA ASN A 694 18.44 -21.54 33.81
C ASN A 694 18.58 -21.35 32.29
N ARG A 695 19.65 -20.69 31.85
CA ARG A 695 19.96 -20.47 30.42
C ARG A 695 21.43 -20.74 30.17
N THR A 696 21.76 -21.39 29.06
CA THR A 696 23.17 -21.57 28.67
C THR A 696 23.63 -20.39 27.81
N LEU A 697 24.83 -19.87 28.08
CA LEU A 697 25.59 -19.03 27.15
C LEU A 697 26.61 -19.93 26.44
N THR A 698 26.52 -20.04 25.13
CA THR A 698 27.46 -20.81 24.31
C THR A 698 28.36 -19.86 23.54
N LEU A 699 29.66 -20.07 23.63
CA LEU A 699 30.69 -19.38 22.88
C LEU A 699 31.20 -20.37 21.82
N ALA A 700 31.02 -20.07 20.54
CA ALA A 700 31.17 -21.07 19.49
C ALA A 700 31.96 -20.58 18.27
N GLY A 701 32.35 -21.55 17.44
CA GLY A 701 32.87 -21.32 16.10
C GLY A 701 34.38 -21.57 15.94
N ALA A 702 34.83 -21.50 14.70
CA ALA A 702 36.23 -21.72 14.33
C ALA A 702 37.09 -20.46 14.44
N GLY A 703 36.46 -19.28 14.34
CA GLY A 703 37.06 -17.98 14.63
C GLY A 703 37.14 -17.70 16.13
N ASN A 704 37.85 -16.65 16.50
CA ASN A 704 38.04 -16.25 17.88
C ASN A 704 36.88 -15.39 18.38
N GLY A 705 36.77 -15.24 19.70
CA GLY A 705 35.88 -14.28 20.34
C GLY A 705 36.48 -13.69 21.61
N ALA A 706 36.01 -12.52 22.01
CA ALA A 706 36.44 -11.84 23.22
C ALA A 706 35.23 -11.20 23.92
N ILE A 707 35.06 -11.47 25.20
CA ILE A 707 34.08 -10.79 26.05
C ILE A 707 34.87 -10.00 27.10
N ASN A 708 34.93 -8.69 26.92
CA ASN A 708 35.74 -7.82 27.75
C ASN A 708 35.01 -7.33 29.01
N GLY A 709 33.67 -7.40 29.00
CA GLY A 709 32.85 -7.08 30.17
C GLY A 709 32.56 -8.28 31.07
N VAL A 710 31.97 -8.01 32.23
CA VAL A 710 31.56 -9.03 33.19
C VAL A 710 30.39 -9.87 32.64
N ILE A 711 30.52 -11.19 32.69
CA ILE A 711 29.39 -12.11 32.55
C ILE A 711 28.79 -12.35 33.93
N ALA A 712 27.51 -12.04 34.11
CA ALA A 712 26.82 -12.13 35.40
C ALA A 712 25.41 -12.69 35.28
N ASN A 713 24.91 -13.28 36.38
CA ASN A 713 23.48 -13.53 36.51
C ASN A 713 22.78 -12.21 36.87
N GLY A 714 21.67 -11.90 36.21
CA GLY A 714 20.77 -10.82 36.66
C GLY A 714 19.54 -11.36 37.40
N SER A 715 19.61 -12.59 37.89
CA SER A 715 18.53 -13.36 38.52
C SER A 715 19.11 -14.48 39.41
N THR A 716 18.27 -15.19 40.16
CA THR A 716 18.65 -16.38 40.96
C THR A 716 18.93 -17.63 40.12
N ALA A 717 18.60 -17.62 38.82
CA ALA A 717 18.83 -18.75 37.92
C ALA A 717 20.29 -18.86 37.44
N ASN A 718 20.76 -20.09 37.24
CA ASN A 718 22.11 -20.34 36.75
C ASN A 718 22.27 -19.97 35.27
N LEU A 719 23.46 -19.45 34.93
CA LEU A 719 23.96 -19.21 33.58
C LEU A 719 25.20 -20.09 33.29
N PRO A 720 25.04 -21.38 32.96
CA PRO A 720 26.16 -22.19 32.49
C PRO A 720 26.81 -21.57 31.25
N VAL A 721 28.14 -21.54 31.21
CA VAL A 721 28.91 -21.04 30.06
C VAL A 721 29.58 -22.22 29.37
N THR A 722 29.32 -22.39 28.07
CA THR A 722 29.89 -23.48 27.27
C THR A 722 30.73 -22.92 26.14
N LYS A 723 31.99 -23.31 26.05
CA LYS A 723 32.87 -23.07 24.90
C LYS A 723 32.90 -24.30 24.00
N THR A 724 32.63 -24.11 22.71
CA THR A 724 32.70 -25.14 21.66
C THR A 724 33.32 -24.59 20.36
N GLY A 725 33.59 -25.43 19.36
CA GLY A 725 34.33 -25.07 18.14
C GLY A 725 35.84 -24.91 18.36
N SER A 726 36.61 -24.88 17.27
CA SER A 726 38.07 -24.87 17.31
C SER A 726 38.70 -23.54 17.72
N GLY A 727 37.95 -22.43 17.67
CA GLY A 727 38.48 -21.09 17.95
C GLY A 727 38.79 -20.85 19.43
N MET A 728 39.50 -19.76 19.72
CA MET A 728 39.77 -19.28 21.09
C MET A 728 38.72 -18.26 21.53
N TRP A 729 38.21 -18.38 22.76
CA TRP A 729 37.42 -17.31 23.38
C TRP A 729 38.11 -16.75 24.62
N THR A 730 38.27 -15.44 24.70
CA THR A 730 38.92 -14.75 25.82
C THR A 730 37.88 -14.05 26.69
N LEU A 731 37.93 -14.29 28.00
CA LEU A 731 37.11 -13.61 29.01
C LEU A 731 38.01 -12.73 29.88
N THR A 732 37.81 -11.41 29.83
CA THR A 732 38.62 -10.46 30.62
C THR A 732 37.88 -9.81 31.77
N GLY A 733 36.55 -9.90 31.80
CA GLY A 733 35.72 -9.37 32.89
C GLY A 733 35.82 -10.21 34.17
N ALA A 734 35.53 -9.60 35.32
CA ALA A 734 35.47 -10.29 36.62
C ALA A 734 34.12 -11.00 36.69
N ASN A 735 34.05 -12.17 36.05
CA ASN A 735 32.80 -12.88 35.83
C ASN A 735 32.21 -13.39 37.16
N THR A 736 30.90 -13.24 37.34
CA THR A 736 30.16 -13.60 38.57
C THR A 736 28.98 -14.54 38.31
N TYR A 737 28.86 -15.07 37.09
CA TYR A 737 27.80 -16.01 36.74
C TYR A 737 27.86 -17.30 37.56
N SER A 738 26.71 -17.95 37.74
CA SER A 738 26.60 -19.26 38.40
C SER A 738 26.28 -20.36 37.41
N GLY A 739 26.61 -21.60 37.76
CA GLY A 739 26.50 -22.75 36.86
C GLY A 739 27.87 -23.17 36.33
N ALA A 740 27.91 -24.34 35.67
CA ALA A 740 29.17 -24.93 35.23
C ALA A 740 29.80 -24.17 34.04
N THR A 741 31.12 -24.11 34.03
CA THR A 741 31.92 -23.68 32.88
C THR A 741 32.41 -24.91 32.14
N THR A 742 32.00 -25.07 30.89
CA THR A 742 32.34 -26.26 30.08
C THR A 742 33.17 -25.86 28.86
N VAL A 743 34.35 -26.43 28.68
CA VAL A 743 35.17 -26.30 27.46
C VAL A 743 35.10 -27.62 26.70
N SER A 744 34.23 -27.67 25.69
CA SER A 744 33.99 -28.88 24.89
C SER A 744 34.99 -29.03 23.75
N GLU A 745 35.40 -27.91 23.13
CA GLU A 745 36.34 -27.87 22.01
C GLU A 745 37.13 -26.55 22.01
N GLY A 746 38.32 -26.57 21.42
CA GLY A 746 39.17 -25.39 21.27
C GLY A 746 39.70 -24.88 22.61
N MET A 747 39.84 -23.56 22.73
CA MET A 747 40.45 -22.92 23.89
C MET A 747 39.53 -21.87 24.52
N LEU A 748 39.42 -21.89 25.85
CA LEU A 748 38.85 -20.80 26.64
C LEU A 748 39.98 -20.13 27.43
N GLU A 749 40.19 -18.83 27.23
CA GLU A 749 41.17 -18.02 27.95
C GLU A 749 40.50 -17.20 29.06
N LEU A 750 41.10 -17.23 30.24
CA LEU A 750 40.78 -16.37 31.37
C LEU A 750 41.99 -15.49 31.67
N THR A 751 41.80 -14.18 31.78
CA THR A 751 42.90 -13.25 32.10
C THR A 751 42.98 -12.89 33.59
N GLN A 752 42.13 -13.49 34.42
CA GLN A 752 42.08 -13.32 35.88
C GLN A 752 41.29 -14.47 36.52
N PRO A 753 41.48 -14.76 37.82
CA PRO A 753 40.72 -15.78 38.54
C PRO A 753 39.29 -15.27 38.78
N ALA A 754 38.34 -15.78 38.02
CA ALA A 754 36.97 -15.25 38.00
C ALA A 754 35.93 -16.33 37.71
N LEU A 755 36.26 -17.60 37.95
CA LEU A 755 35.28 -18.67 37.97
C LEU A 755 34.63 -18.71 39.35
N ARG A 756 33.39 -19.20 39.41
CA ARG A 756 32.66 -19.28 40.68
C ARG A 756 33.16 -20.46 41.52
N ASP A 757 33.54 -20.19 42.76
CA ASP A 757 34.06 -21.16 43.74
C ASP A 757 33.21 -22.41 43.95
N THR A 758 31.90 -22.31 43.72
CA THR A 758 30.95 -23.43 43.89
C THR A 758 30.61 -24.13 42.58
N ALA A 759 31.06 -23.61 41.43
CA ALA A 759 30.75 -24.15 40.12
C ALA A 759 31.70 -25.27 39.71
N ALA A 760 31.21 -26.17 38.86
CA ALA A 760 32.05 -27.16 38.21
C ALA A 760 32.72 -26.58 36.96
N VAL A 761 33.97 -26.96 36.72
CA VAL A 761 34.69 -26.74 35.46
C VAL A 761 34.86 -28.08 34.76
N ASN A 762 34.42 -28.16 33.51
CA ASN A 762 34.49 -29.39 32.71
C ASN A 762 35.27 -29.15 31.41
N ILE A 763 36.39 -29.85 31.25
CA ILE A 763 37.27 -29.75 30.08
C ILE A 763 37.22 -31.09 29.34
N ALA A 764 36.73 -31.09 28.12
CA ALA A 764 36.63 -32.28 27.29
C ALA A 764 37.98 -32.66 26.66
N ALA A 765 38.05 -33.88 26.13
CA ALA A 765 39.25 -34.39 25.46
C ALA A 765 39.65 -33.53 24.27
N GLY A 766 40.88 -33.01 24.29
CA GLY A 766 41.44 -32.16 23.24
C GLY A 766 41.09 -30.67 23.35
N ALA A 767 40.32 -30.28 24.37
CA ALA A 767 40.07 -28.88 24.70
C ALA A 767 41.06 -28.36 25.75
N SER A 768 41.21 -27.03 25.83
CA SER A 768 42.14 -26.38 26.77
C SER A 768 41.50 -25.20 27.49
N LEU A 769 41.75 -25.10 28.80
CA LEU A 769 41.54 -23.89 29.59
C LEU A 769 42.88 -23.16 29.73
N TYR A 770 42.97 -21.95 29.17
CA TYR A 770 44.15 -21.09 29.25
C TYR A 770 44.00 -20.08 30.39
N LEU A 771 44.80 -20.26 31.43
CA LEU A 771 44.85 -19.40 32.61
C LEU A 771 45.95 -18.36 32.41
N ASN A 772 45.61 -17.27 31.73
CA ASN A 772 46.52 -16.17 31.41
C ASN A 772 46.56 -15.12 32.54
N PHE A 773 46.81 -15.59 33.76
CA PHE A 773 47.03 -14.76 34.94
C PHE A 773 48.03 -15.45 35.88
N THR A 774 48.51 -14.75 36.89
CA THR A 774 49.31 -15.33 37.97
C THR A 774 48.42 -15.57 39.18
N GLY A 775 48.53 -16.72 39.84
CA GLY A 775 47.73 -17.06 41.01
C GLY A 775 46.88 -18.31 40.81
N THR A 776 45.85 -18.46 41.65
CA THR A 776 44.97 -19.64 41.69
C THR A 776 43.51 -19.18 41.67
N ASP A 777 42.69 -19.80 40.82
CA ASP A 777 41.24 -19.63 40.79
C ASP A 777 40.55 -20.84 41.45
N ARG A 778 39.44 -20.65 42.17
CA ARG A 778 38.81 -21.71 42.96
C ARG A 778 37.53 -22.21 42.30
N VAL A 779 37.30 -23.52 42.38
CA VAL A 779 36.12 -24.17 41.78
C VAL A 779 35.60 -25.30 42.66
N GLY A 780 34.30 -25.59 42.55
CA GLY A 780 33.64 -26.62 43.35
C GLY A 780 33.93 -28.04 42.86
N ALA A 781 34.25 -28.18 41.57
CA ALA A 781 34.72 -29.43 40.97
C ALA A 781 35.51 -29.12 39.69
N LEU A 782 36.52 -29.94 39.40
CA LEU A 782 37.20 -29.96 38.09
C LEU A 782 37.03 -31.33 37.47
N ILE A 783 36.61 -31.37 36.22
CA ILE A 783 36.41 -32.59 35.44
C ILE A 783 37.25 -32.43 34.18
N ILE A 784 38.19 -33.34 33.96
CA ILE A 784 39.04 -33.34 32.76
C ILE A 784 38.85 -34.68 32.05
N ASN A 785 38.48 -34.65 30.78
CA ASN A 785 38.24 -35.82 29.94
C ASN A 785 37.20 -36.79 30.56
N GLY A 786 36.17 -36.23 31.19
CA GLY A 786 35.13 -37.00 31.89
C GLY A 786 35.55 -37.57 33.25
N VAL A 787 36.77 -37.30 33.72
CA VAL A 787 37.28 -37.75 35.02
C VAL A 787 37.23 -36.62 36.02
N THR A 788 36.46 -36.78 37.10
CA THR A 788 36.45 -35.86 38.24
C THR A 788 37.80 -35.89 38.95
N LYS A 789 38.42 -34.72 39.08
CA LYS A 789 39.70 -34.53 39.73
C LYS A 789 39.50 -34.40 41.25
N PRO A 790 40.32 -35.06 42.08
CA PRO A 790 40.29 -34.89 43.53
C PRO A 790 40.57 -33.45 43.98
N ASP A 791 40.31 -33.14 45.25
CA ASP A 791 40.71 -31.87 45.86
C ASP A 791 42.22 -31.64 45.71
N GLY A 792 42.62 -30.44 45.30
CA GLY A 792 44.01 -30.12 44.98
C GLY A 792 44.18 -28.88 44.10
N VAL A 793 45.43 -28.55 43.75
CA VAL A 793 45.78 -27.45 42.84
C VAL A 793 46.24 -28.03 41.50
N TYR A 794 45.68 -27.52 40.41
CA TYR A 794 45.88 -28.00 39.05
C TYR A 794 46.40 -26.87 38.17
N SER A 795 47.50 -27.10 37.46
CA SER A 795 48.13 -26.13 36.57
C SER A 795 48.65 -26.82 35.31
N VAL A 796 49.34 -26.06 34.46
CA VAL A 796 50.05 -26.63 33.29
C VAL A 796 51.03 -27.75 33.69
N LEU A 797 51.55 -27.74 34.92
CA LEU A 797 52.48 -28.75 35.42
C LEU A 797 51.79 -30.08 35.78
N THR A 798 50.52 -30.05 36.20
CA THR A 798 49.81 -31.25 36.67
C THR A 798 48.92 -31.86 35.58
N ASP A 799 48.34 -31.04 34.70
CA ASP A 799 47.48 -31.48 33.60
C ASP A 799 47.84 -30.75 32.29
N PRO A 800 49.05 -30.99 31.73
CA PRO A 800 49.52 -30.30 30.54
C PRO A 800 48.59 -30.55 29.34
N GLY A 801 48.28 -29.47 28.62
CA GLY A 801 47.43 -29.49 27.43
C GLY A 801 45.94 -29.31 27.73
N SER A 802 45.43 -29.80 28.87
CA SER A 802 44.06 -29.48 29.32
C SER A 802 44.02 -28.15 30.08
N ILE A 803 45.05 -27.87 30.87
CA ILE A 803 45.31 -26.56 31.49
C ILE A 803 46.62 -26.03 30.92
N ILE A 804 46.60 -24.77 30.48
CA ILE A 804 47.79 -24.06 29.98
C ILE A 804 47.86 -22.67 30.58
N GLY A 805 49.02 -22.01 30.44
CA GLY A 805 49.26 -20.67 30.99
C GLY A 805 50.02 -20.64 32.32
N SER A 806 50.04 -19.48 32.96
CA SER A 806 50.79 -19.21 34.19
C SER A 806 49.96 -19.39 35.48
N GLY A 807 48.64 -19.49 35.36
CA GLY A 807 47.72 -19.63 36.50
C GLY A 807 47.48 -21.08 36.90
N SER A 808 46.62 -21.27 37.91
CA SER A 808 46.19 -22.59 38.39
C SER A 808 44.73 -22.60 38.85
N ILE A 809 44.13 -23.79 38.93
CA ILE A 809 42.78 -24.04 39.44
C ILE A 809 42.88 -24.83 40.74
N ARG A 810 42.13 -24.44 41.76
CA ARG A 810 42.00 -25.20 43.01
C ARG A 810 40.62 -25.82 43.14
N VAL A 811 40.60 -27.11 43.41
CA VAL A 811 39.40 -27.92 43.63
C VAL A 811 39.29 -28.27 45.11
N GLY A 812 38.09 -28.13 45.69
CA GLY A 812 37.78 -28.62 47.02
C GLY A 812 37.21 -27.57 47.99
N THR A 813 36.88 -28.02 49.21
CA THR A 813 36.44 -27.13 50.29
C THR A 813 37.55 -26.14 50.66
N ASP A 814 37.14 -24.98 51.19
CA ASP A 814 38.06 -23.99 51.71
C ASP A 814 39.06 -24.66 52.67
N PRO A 815 40.38 -24.47 52.52
CA PRO A 815 41.33 -25.04 53.47
C PRO A 815 41.15 -24.50 54.88
N ASN A 816 40.38 -23.43 55.10
CA ASN A 816 40.30 -22.76 56.38
C ASN A 816 38.86 -22.66 56.93
N PRO A 817 38.17 -23.78 57.21
CA PRO A 817 36.86 -23.76 57.86
C PRO A 817 36.91 -23.31 59.34
N SER A 818 38.10 -22.97 59.86
CA SER A 818 38.36 -22.56 61.25
C SER A 818 38.96 -21.15 61.37
N GLY A 819 38.87 -20.36 60.30
CA GLY A 819 39.27 -18.96 60.13
C GLY A 819 39.93 -18.27 61.33
N TYR A 820 39.13 -17.77 62.27
CA TYR A 820 39.61 -17.02 63.44
C TYR A 820 40.61 -17.81 64.30
N SER A 821 40.38 -19.10 64.54
CA SER A 821 41.25 -19.92 65.40
C SER A 821 42.61 -20.21 64.74
N THR A 822 42.64 -20.34 63.41
CA THR A 822 43.86 -20.48 62.63
C THR A 822 44.65 -19.19 62.66
N TRP A 823 43.99 -18.05 62.43
CA TRP A 823 44.60 -16.72 62.53
C TRP A 823 45.15 -16.46 63.95
N ALA A 824 44.37 -16.76 64.99
CA ALA A 824 44.75 -16.54 66.38
C ALA A 824 46.00 -17.33 66.79
N SER A 825 46.22 -18.51 66.21
CA SER A 825 47.41 -19.34 66.50
C SER A 825 48.73 -18.74 66.01
N ALA A 826 48.67 -17.75 65.10
CA ALA A 826 49.85 -17.07 64.57
C ALA A 826 50.37 -15.95 65.48
N TYR A 827 49.64 -15.58 66.53
CA TYR A 827 49.97 -14.47 67.42
C TYR A 827 50.22 -14.96 68.85
N PRO A 828 51.04 -14.23 69.64
CA PRO A 828 51.47 -14.66 70.97
C PRO A 828 50.38 -14.42 72.03
N PHE A 829 49.19 -14.98 71.83
CA PHE A 829 48.13 -14.92 72.83
C PHE A 829 48.45 -15.80 74.04
N THR A 830 47.97 -15.36 75.20
CA THR A 830 47.94 -16.18 76.41
C THR A 830 46.61 -16.90 76.47
N THR A 831 46.63 -18.22 76.36
CA THR A 831 45.42 -19.05 76.33
C THR A 831 44.50 -18.77 77.51
N GLY A 832 43.23 -18.43 77.24
CA GLY A 832 42.19 -18.13 78.22
C GLY A 832 42.27 -16.74 78.87
N VAL A 833 43.16 -15.85 78.39
CA VAL A 833 43.31 -14.48 78.92
C VAL A 833 42.92 -13.45 77.87
N ASN A 834 43.53 -13.50 76.69
CA ASN A 834 43.36 -12.52 75.62
C ASN A 834 43.24 -13.14 74.22
N ASP A 835 42.93 -14.44 74.13
CA ASP A 835 42.79 -15.20 72.88
C ASP A 835 41.34 -15.24 72.33
N GLY A 836 40.37 -14.72 73.08
CA GLY A 836 38.95 -14.72 72.72
C GLY A 836 38.61 -13.70 71.61
N PRO A 837 37.66 -14.00 70.70
CA PRO A 837 37.28 -13.13 69.58
C PRO A 837 36.87 -11.70 69.98
N GLU A 838 36.16 -11.54 71.09
CA GLU A 838 35.70 -10.22 71.55
C GLU A 838 36.67 -9.54 72.53
N GLN A 839 37.79 -10.19 72.83
CA GLN A 839 38.82 -9.61 73.69
C GLN A 839 39.69 -8.63 72.88
N ASP A 840 40.36 -7.76 73.60
CA ASP A 840 41.27 -6.74 73.07
C ASP A 840 42.62 -7.00 73.75
N ALA A 841 43.51 -7.64 73.01
CA ALA A 841 44.71 -8.25 73.57
C ALA A 841 45.82 -7.25 73.85
N ASP A 842 45.83 -6.10 73.18
CA ASP A 842 46.83 -5.04 73.36
C ASP A 842 46.25 -3.75 73.98
N GLY A 843 44.93 -3.66 74.12
CA GLY A 843 44.21 -2.60 74.82
C GLY A 843 43.96 -1.36 73.95
N ASP A 844 44.02 -1.48 72.63
CA ASP A 844 43.87 -0.35 71.70
C ASP A 844 42.39 -0.02 71.38
N GLY A 845 41.45 -0.85 71.86
CA GLY A 845 40.01 -0.72 71.67
C GLY A 845 39.46 -1.44 70.44
N ILE A 846 40.29 -2.19 69.71
CA ILE A 846 39.91 -3.03 68.58
C ILE A 846 39.87 -4.48 69.08
N SER A 847 38.72 -5.15 68.92
CA SER A 847 38.61 -6.56 69.32
C SER A 847 39.38 -7.47 68.35
N ASN A 848 39.94 -8.56 68.86
CA ASN A 848 40.64 -9.57 68.08
C ASN A 848 39.87 -10.02 66.82
N VAL A 849 38.55 -10.21 66.90
CA VAL A 849 37.71 -10.62 65.75
C VAL A 849 37.61 -9.54 64.68
N LEU A 850 37.66 -8.27 65.08
CA LEU A 850 37.65 -7.15 64.16
C LEU A 850 39.03 -6.97 63.53
N GLU A 851 40.11 -7.18 64.26
CA GLU A 851 41.47 -7.20 63.70
C GLU A 851 41.64 -8.37 62.72
N TYR A 852 41.11 -9.53 63.07
CA TYR A 852 41.06 -10.69 62.18
C TYR A 852 40.39 -10.37 60.84
N VAL A 853 39.25 -9.69 60.89
CA VAL A 853 38.51 -9.26 59.69
C VAL A 853 39.30 -8.21 58.93
N LEU A 854 39.84 -7.19 59.61
CA LEU A 854 40.44 -6.03 58.96
C LEU A 854 41.91 -6.26 58.57
N GLY A 855 42.50 -7.41 58.94
CA GLY A 855 43.91 -7.75 58.68
C GLY A 855 44.91 -7.12 59.66
N GLY A 856 44.47 -6.83 60.88
CA GLY A 856 45.28 -6.29 61.97
C GLY A 856 46.18 -7.30 62.68
N ILE A 857 46.98 -6.80 63.63
CA ILE A 857 47.89 -7.59 64.46
C ILE A 857 47.37 -7.50 65.90
N PRO A 858 46.82 -8.58 66.48
CA PRO A 858 46.16 -8.50 67.79
C PRO A 858 47.10 -8.49 68.98
N ALA A 859 48.36 -8.87 68.80
CA ALA A 859 49.35 -8.85 69.86
C ALA A 859 50.78 -8.82 69.30
N GLY A 860 51.65 -8.04 69.94
CA GLY A 860 53.07 -7.95 69.60
C GLY A 860 53.47 -6.63 68.93
N THR A 861 54.59 -6.63 68.20
CA THR A 861 55.06 -5.44 67.49
C THR A 861 54.12 -5.06 66.36
N GLY A 862 53.58 -3.85 66.42
CA GLY A 862 52.64 -3.32 65.42
C GLY A 862 51.16 -3.50 65.76
N ALA A 863 50.83 -3.96 66.97
CA ALA A 863 49.46 -4.29 67.32
C ALA A 863 48.50 -3.07 67.37
N ASN A 864 48.97 -1.96 67.95
CA ASN A 864 48.22 -0.70 68.05
C ASN A 864 48.03 0.08 66.71
N ASP A 865 48.04 -0.59 65.55
CA ASP A 865 47.91 0.05 64.25
C ASP A 865 46.44 0.37 63.91
N THR A 866 46.01 1.56 64.31
CA THR A 866 44.66 2.08 64.00
C THR A 866 44.40 2.38 62.52
N SER A 867 45.40 2.24 61.62
CA SER A 867 45.20 2.49 60.18
C SER A 867 44.32 1.47 59.47
N ILE A 868 44.07 0.31 60.11
CA ILE A 868 43.17 -0.74 59.61
C ILE A 868 41.68 -0.40 59.76
N LEU A 869 41.34 0.64 60.53
CA LEU A 869 39.95 0.99 60.82
C LEU A 869 39.20 1.48 59.56
N PRO A 870 37.88 1.24 59.48
CA PRO A 870 37.07 1.72 58.38
C PRO A 870 37.21 3.23 58.15
N THR A 871 37.28 3.62 56.88
CA THR A 871 37.28 5.01 56.46
C THR A 871 35.89 5.45 56.04
N VAL A 872 35.61 6.74 56.18
CA VAL A 872 34.32 7.31 55.81
C VAL A 872 34.49 8.55 54.94
N ALA A 873 33.78 8.57 53.81
CA ALA A 873 33.68 9.72 52.94
C ALA A 873 32.22 10.20 52.86
N SER A 874 31.99 11.50 52.89
CA SER A 874 30.65 12.09 52.80
C SER A 874 30.51 12.86 51.50
N ASN A 875 29.48 12.56 50.70
CA ASN A 875 29.11 13.36 49.54
C ASN A 875 27.72 13.99 49.75
N THR A 876 27.18 14.69 48.75
CA THR A 876 25.90 15.42 48.90
C THR A 876 24.73 14.52 49.30
N ASN A 877 24.70 13.25 48.86
CA ASN A 877 23.53 12.38 49.00
C ASN A 877 23.76 11.18 49.93
N SER A 878 25.00 10.76 50.11
CA SER A 878 25.35 9.52 50.82
C SER A 878 26.60 9.69 51.68
N LEU A 879 26.74 8.76 52.61
CA LEU A 879 27.95 8.48 53.36
C LEU A 879 28.50 7.14 52.84
N VAL A 880 29.74 7.15 52.38
CA VAL A 880 30.46 5.99 51.84
C VAL A 880 31.37 5.47 52.93
N PHE A 881 31.13 4.24 53.36
CA PHE A 881 31.85 3.57 54.43
C PHE A 881 32.69 2.44 53.83
N THR A 882 34.02 2.56 53.89
CA THR A 882 34.95 1.66 53.21
C THR A 882 35.86 0.98 54.23
N PHE A 883 35.98 -0.34 54.15
CA PHE A 883 36.84 -1.13 55.03
C PHE A 883 37.42 -2.34 54.31
N ARG A 884 38.43 -2.95 54.95
CA ARG A 884 39.11 -4.16 54.47
C ARG A 884 38.47 -5.40 55.07
N ARG A 885 38.35 -6.51 54.34
CA ARG A 885 37.86 -7.79 54.88
C ARG A 885 38.78 -8.93 54.46
N SER A 886 39.27 -9.72 55.41
CA SER A 886 40.07 -10.91 55.12
C SER A 886 39.18 -12.02 54.57
N ASP A 887 39.64 -12.67 53.50
CA ASP A 887 39.02 -13.85 52.89
C ASP A 887 38.70 -14.93 53.92
N LEU A 888 39.58 -15.10 54.91
CA LEU A 888 39.43 -16.11 55.93
C LEU A 888 38.16 -15.87 56.76
N SER A 889 37.80 -14.61 56.97
CA SER A 889 36.70 -14.19 57.85
C SER A 889 35.31 -14.32 57.20
N GLU A 890 35.24 -14.52 55.89
CA GLU A 890 33.98 -14.50 55.13
C GLU A 890 32.97 -15.55 55.57
N SER A 891 33.46 -16.72 55.95
CA SER A 891 32.63 -17.89 56.24
C SER A 891 32.32 -18.04 57.74
N ASP A 892 33.08 -17.40 58.62
CA ASP A 892 33.08 -17.70 60.03
C ASP A 892 32.91 -16.45 60.95
N VAL A 893 32.79 -15.26 60.36
CA VAL A 893 32.41 -14.00 61.01
C VAL A 893 31.22 -13.38 60.29
N ALA A 894 30.18 -13.01 61.03
CA ALA A 894 29.11 -12.13 60.53
C ALA A 894 29.52 -10.67 60.69
N LEU A 895 29.66 -9.95 59.59
CA LEU A 895 29.91 -8.51 59.59
C LEU A 895 28.61 -7.74 59.48
N LYS A 896 28.42 -6.78 60.37
CA LYS A 896 27.25 -5.89 60.34
C LYS A 896 27.71 -4.47 60.19
N VAL A 897 27.32 -3.83 59.09
CA VAL A 897 27.38 -2.38 58.99
C VAL A 897 26.11 -1.83 59.63
N GLN A 898 26.28 -1.09 60.71
CA GLN A 898 25.19 -0.56 61.50
C GLN A 898 25.16 0.96 61.42
N TRP A 899 23.98 1.53 61.53
CA TRP A 899 23.77 2.96 61.56
C TRP A 899 22.97 3.40 62.79
N SER A 900 23.17 4.66 63.18
CA SER A 900 22.44 5.30 64.28
C SER A 900 22.17 6.76 63.97
N ASP A 901 21.07 7.28 64.54
CA ASP A 901 20.65 8.68 64.49
C ASP A 901 21.08 9.50 65.71
N GLY A 902 21.62 8.84 66.75
CA GLY A 902 21.97 9.47 68.03
C GLY A 902 22.96 8.69 68.91
N LEU A 903 23.71 7.72 68.36
CA LEU A 903 24.70 6.86 69.03
C LEU A 903 24.14 5.90 70.12
N GLY A 904 22.85 5.98 70.46
CA GLY A 904 22.21 5.12 71.46
C GLY A 904 21.72 3.78 70.92
N THR A 905 20.80 3.78 69.95
CA THR A 905 20.30 2.57 69.28
C THR A 905 21.00 2.40 67.94
N TRP A 906 21.50 1.19 67.66
CA TRP A 906 22.18 0.85 66.41
C TRP A 906 21.32 -0.12 65.60
N ASN A 907 21.05 0.23 64.34
CA ASN A 907 20.25 -0.56 63.41
C ASN A 907 21.15 -1.20 62.35
N ASP A 908 20.89 -2.46 62.01
CA ASP A 908 21.60 -3.17 60.95
C ASP A 908 21.24 -2.52 59.58
N PHE A 909 22.23 -1.97 58.88
CA PHE A 909 22.08 -1.49 57.49
C PHE A 909 22.31 -2.63 56.51
N ALA A 910 23.41 -3.38 56.70
CA ALA A 910 23.79 -4.52 55.90
C ALA A 910 24.43 -5.58 56.80
N THR A 911 24.12 -6.85 56.57
CA THR A 911 24.82 -8.00 57.16
C THR A 911 25.60 -8.68 56.03
N ILE A 912 26.92 -8.69 56.11
CA ILE A 912 27.83 -9.14 55.08
C ILE A 912 28.39 -10.49 55.53
N GLY A 913 27.97 -11.56 54.85
CA GLY A 913 28.48 -12.92 55.03
C GLY A 913 29.06 -13.49 53.73
N ALA A 914 29.30 -14.81 53.71
CA ALA A 914 29.74 -15.52 52.52
C ALA A 914 28.66 -15.48 51.41
N GLY A 915 28.91 -14.66 50.37
CA GLY A 915 28.16 -14.71 49.11
C GLY A 915 26.90 -13.83 48.99
N ASP A 916 26.71 -12.80 49.81
CA ASP A 916 25.53 -11.93 49.70
C ASP A 916 25.75 -10.72 48.78
N ALA A 917 25.09 -10.71 47.60
CA ALA A 917 24.91 -9.50 46.80
C ALA A 917 23.81 -8.64 47.42
N LEU A 918 24.20 -7.69 48.27
CA LEU A 918 23.28 -6.75 48.92
C LEU A 918 23.18 -5.43 48.15
N PRO A 919 21.98 -4.82 48.02
CA PRO A 919 21.84 -3.48 47.47
C PRO A 919 22.71 -2.48 48.25
N ALA A 920 23.52 -1.70 47.54
CA ALA A 920 24.43 -0.67 48.08
C ALA A 920 25.68 -1.16 48.84
N VAL A 921 26.05 -2.43 48.68
CA VAL A 921 27.34 -3.00 49.11
C VAL A 921 28.10 -3.46 47.87
N ASP A 922 29.28 -2.89 47.63
CA ASP A 922 30.22 -3.34 46.61
C ASP A 922 31.42 -4.00 47.29
N VAL A 923 31.70 -5.26 46.93
CA VAL A 923 32.91 -5.99 47.35
C VAL A 923 33.84 -6.03 46.15
N THR A 924 35.04 -5.45 46.31
CA THR A 924 36.09 -5.48 45.30
C THR A 924 37.16 -6.43 45.76
N GLU A 925 37.39 -7.46 44.94
CA GLU A 925 38.46 -8.42 45.17
C GLU A 925 39.81 -7.78 44.84
N ASP A 926 40.67 -7.64 45.85
CA ASP A 926 41.95 -6.94 45.69
C ASP A 926 43.07 -7.90 45.24
N SER A 927 43.03 -9.22 45.56
CA SER A 927 44.01 -10.25 45.11
C SER A 927 43.71 -11.68 45.65
N PRO A 928 43.88 -12.77 44.86
CA PRO A 928 43.45 -14.14 45.19
C PRO A 928 44.35 -14.93 46.16
N SER A 929 45.13 -14.29 47.04
CA SER A 929 46.00 -15.00 47.98
C SER A 929 45.97 -14.39 49.38
N SER A 930 45.01 -14.81 50.21
CA SER A 930 44.96 -14.60 51.67
C SER A 930 45.11 -13.15 52.14
N GLU A 931 44.76 -12.19 51.30
CA GLU A 931 44.81 -10.76 51.65
C GLU A 931 43.39 -10.21 51.84
N LEU A 932 43.23 -8.89 51.80
CA LEU A 932 42.02 -8.21 52.25
C LEU A 932 41.21 -7.68 51.07
N ASP A 933 39.93 -8.01 50.99
CA ASP A 933 38.94 -7.38 50.12
C ASP A 933 38.74 -5.92 50.49
N THR A 934 38.49 -5.07 49.49
CA THR A 934 37.94 -3.74 49.74
C THR A 934 36.42 -3.78 49.68
N VAL A 935 35.77 -3.56 50.81
CA VAL A 935 34.30 -3.49 50.93
C VAL A 935 33.87 -2.03 51.03
N THR A 936 32.99 -1.60 50.13
CA THR A 936 32.41 -0.25 50.10
C THR A 936 30.90 -0.31 50.30
N VAL A 937 30.41 0.37 51.34
CA VAL A 937 28.97 0.46 51.64
C VAL A 937 28.49 1.89 51.47
N THR A 938 27.55 2.10 50.55
CA THR A 938 26.99 3.43 50.27
C THR A 938 25.67 3.60 51.02
N ILE A 939 25.69 4.38 52.09
CA ILE A 939 24.53 4.62 52.95
C ILE A 939 23.88 5.96 52.58
N PRO A 940 22.65 5.98 52.06
CA PRO A 940 21.96 7.24 51.78
C PRO A 940 21.79 8.08 53.05
N LYS A 941 21.99 9.40 52.97
CA LYS A 941 21.77 10.30 54.11
C LYS A 941 20.31 10.33 54.57
N SER A 942 19.38 9.96 53.69
CA SER A 942 17.96 9.78 54.00
C SER A 942 17.69 8.61 54.95
N THR A 943 18.68 7.74 55.22
CA THR A 943 18.54 6.62 56.16
C THR A 943 18.30 7.11 57.59
N ALA A 944 18.91 8.23 58.00
CA ALA A 944 18.70 8.81 59.33
C ALA A 944 17.68 9.95 59.30
N GLN A 945 16.61 9.83 60.08
CA GLN A 945 15.51 10.82 60.12
C GLN A 945 15.87 12.10 60.90
N SER A 946 16.91 12.07 61.75
CA SER A 946 17.33 13.19 62.61
C SER A 946 18.27 14.20 61.93
N GLY A 947 18.71 13.93 60.70
CA GLY A 947 19.71 14.73 59.98
C GLY A 947 21.16 14.50 60.43
N LYS A 948 21.41 13.60 61.37
CA LYS A 948 22.75 13.12 61.77
C LYS A 948 22.82 11.61 61.52
N LEU A 949 23.86 11.15 60.83
CA LEU A 949 24.06 9.74 60.50
C LEU A 949 25.42 9.30 61.04
N PHE A 950 25.39 8.30 61.93
CA PHE A 950 26.58 7.62 62.44
C PHE A 950 26.61 6.20 61.89
N VAL A 951 27.80 5.68 61.62
CA VAL A 951 28.00 4.35 61.04
C VAL A 951 29.09 3.64 61.82
N ARG A 952 28.94 2.34 62.05
CA ARG A 952 29.98 1.48 62.62
C ARG A 952 29.99 0.12 61.94
N LEU A 953 31.14 -0.54 62.04
CA LEU A 953 31.30 -1.93 61.69
C LEU A 953 31.25 -2.76 62.99
N GLN A 954 30.48 -3.84 62.98
CA GLN A 954 30.47 -4.83 64.04
C GLN A 954 30.84 -6.18 63.44
N ALA A 955 31.89 -6.81 63.98
CA ALA A 955 32.25 -8.19 63.66
C ALA A 955 31.74 -9.10 64.77
N ILE A 956 30.99 -10.15 64.41
CA ILE A 956 30.46 -11.14 65.34
C ILE A 956 30.95 -12.50 64.90
N LYS A 957 31.69 -13.19 65.76
CA LYS A 957 32.11 -14.56 65.49
C LYS A 957 30.87 -15.48 65.47
N ASN A 958 30.69 -16.22 64.38
CA ASN A 958 29.57 -17.17 64.19
C ASN A 958 29.69 -18.41 65.07
#